data_AF-A0A957PBX1-F1
#
_entry.id   AF-A0A957PBX1-F1
#
_cell.length_a   1.000
_cell.length_b   1.000
_cell.length_c   1.000
_cell.angle_alpha   90.00
_cell.angle_beta   90.00
_cell.angle_gamma   90.00
#
_symmetry.space_group_name_H-M   'P 1'
#
loop_
_entity.id
_entity.type
_entity.pdbx_description
1 polymer ?
#
loop_
_entity_poly.entity_id
_entity_poly.type
_entity_poly.pdbx_seq_one_letter_code
_entity_poly.pdbx_strand_id
1 'polypeptide(L)'
;MKERVLSIIGVSLLISALLAPLRPIYAAQSTPGCQSEVAPLVYEEVLGKPMGSVGRLLIAIEPNPQAKLRLAFLESEVTAAGPLWRIAGWTAVMFSSLLLAVDPDAYRVTFDIEGSIDGPSAGALITSAVLACLLGDAIQPHITMTGTLHPDGTIGPVGGIYYKLQGAADAGFKSVLIPQGQRWEQVAELDEKVDLIAHGRALGLTVREVSTIFEAYKALTQRDLPQPGAASFMTKVDAPSWPLAAPVNRQLLLLAKAANQIYRIQNAQADVLTPAVRKQFAAELAKAESAFQMATQAVAAENGAVAYDRSWHALYGLEVTRRLARIAELKATGDLDALTSYLDELINDANYYLGRFLDSLNGRAPRRQLDVVTYAAVNQMTAPGTGLLLNIYSESPSAPAEETPQSAQHEFQEMLDVADWLAPAITLARFRFVAAQEILNAHMQDATGGEHAFPLGAAPQYAPDALNTMDEIVANFAETNQEFLYYLVDDADDSVLADDIYQDLLSTTDGLYFIENEFLALNTASARRGLNMRAFVDSALALTRYYMLEFSEADPTQLTAADDALLEQMMNFGQQRARQALLFEPAAAHSTAMYHFALAESMQDAPAPSAPAPDTADLESRLQRLGQYWQATLEAQLLSWISGAYDRAVANEVARTNRHAPLWELGRVHALHFDQPTAILRNDAPALSDEFASGRGRQNLYDDEAGTIFLQRNRLHVRVNTPGQLVWYHTDSSLPNYWAEVDVAHVDGDLSNGAGLIFGYQDDSNLYEFLIGVDGYYQLAQLADGEWSQLTEWTRSDAIRMAPHMTNQVGLLINGDGVTLLANGIVLTHLNNLTIPPGELLLVTETFDSDNAEFAFDNLHVWALPQTQPKQTPTRPKIGE
;
A
#
# COMPACT_ATOMS: atom_id res chain seq x y z
N MET A 1 -46.57 -51.14 -17.05
CA MET A 1 -46.22 -50.28 -15.89
C MET A 1 -44.90 -50.67 -15.22
N LYS A 2 -44.54 -51.97 -15.12
CA LYS A 2 -43.17 -52.38 -14.70
C LYS A 2 -42.06 -52.12 -15.73
N GLU A 3 -42.38 -52.03 -17.03
CA GLU A 3 -41.38 -51.70 -18.07
C GLU A 3 -41.12 -50.19 -18.26
N ARG A 4 -41.95 -49.31 -17.68
CA ARG A 4 -41.69 -47.87 -17.65
C ARG A 4 -40.92 -47.41 -16.40
N VAL A 5 -40.67 -48.32 -15.45
CA VAL A 5 -39.91 -48.04 -14.23
C VAL A 5 -38.44 -48.47 -14.37
N LEU A 6 -38.14 -49.47 -15.22
CA LEU A 6 -36.77 -49.88 -15.53
C LEU A 6 -36.04 -48.97 -16.54
N SER A 7 -36.77 -48.30 -17.43
CA SER A 7 -36.17 -47.29 -18.33
C SER A 7 -35.83 -45.97 -17.62
N ILE A 8 -36.40 -45.70 -16.45
CA ILE A 8 -36.10 -44.50 -15.66
C ILE A 8 -34.87 -44.74 -14.76
N ILE A 9 -34.67 -45.97 -14.25
CA ILE A 9 -33.50 -46.31 -13.43
C ILE A 9 -32.23 -46.51 -14.30
N GLY A 10 -32.38 -47.04 -15.52
CA GLY A 10 -31.26 -47.17 -16.47
C GLY A 10 -30.77 -45.83 -17.05
N VAL A 11 -31.63 -44.81 -17.10
CA VAL A 11 -31.25 -43.47 -17.56
C VAL A 11 -30.61 -42.65 -16.42
N SER A 12 -31.02 -42.87 -15.16
CA SER A 12 -30.37 -42.20 -14.02
C SER A 12 -28.93 -42.65 -13.77
N LEU A 13 -28.58 -43.94 -13.95
CA LEU A 13 -27.21 -44.43 -13.74
C LEU A 13 -26.23 -44.06 -14.87
N LEU A 14 -26.72 -43.85 -16.10
CA LEU A 14 -25.91 -43.31 -17.20
C LEU A 14 -25.74 -41.78 -17.09
N ILE A 15 -26.72 -41.07 -16.53
CA ILE A 15 -26.61 -39.65 -16.22
C ILE A 15 -25.65 -39.40 -15.05
N SER A 16 -25.50 -40.32 -14.09
CA SER A 16 -24.48 -40.21 -13.02
C SER A 16 -23.04 -40.42 -13.50
N ALA A 17 -22.82 -41.11 -14.62
CA ALA A 17 -21.49 -41.27 -15.23
C ALA A 17 -21.16 -40.18 -16.27
N LEU A 18 -22.17 -39.48 -16.79
CA LEU A 18 -22.04 -38.29 -17.65
C LEU A 18 -22.13 -36.96 -16.87
N LEU A 19 -22.37 -37.02 -15.56
CA LEU A 19 -22.26 -35.95 -14.57
C LEU A 19 -21.07 -36.17 -13.61
N ALA A 20 -20.00 -36.81 -14.08
CA ALA A 20 -18.70 -36.36 -13.59
C ALA A 20 -18.59 -34.90 -14.05
N PRO A 21 -18.39 -33.91 -13.15
CA PRO A 21 -18.08 -32.58 -13.61
C PRO A 21 -16.86 -32.72 -14.53
N LEU A 22 -17.03 -32.42 -15.82
CA LEU A 22 -15.93 -31.93 -16.61
C LEU A 22 -15.41 -30.75 -15.80
N ARG A 23 -14.28 -30.97 -15.13
CA ARG A 23 -13.53 -29.89 -14.49
C ARG A 23 -13.45 -28.78 -15.53
N PRO A 24 -13.82 -27.53 -15.20
CA PRO A 24 -13.57 -26.41 -16.10
C PRO A 24 -12.08 -26.43 -16.45
N ILE A 25 -11.80 -26.78 -17.69
CA ILE A 25 -10.47 -26.68 -18.28
C ILE A 25 -10.36 -25.19 -18.64
N TYR A 26 -9.44 -24.51 -17.96
CA TYR A 26 -9.25 -23.06 -17.93
C TYR A 26 -10.20 -22.27 -17.02
N ALA A 27 -10.22 -22.68 -15.75
CA ALA A 27 -10.05 -21.69 -14.68
C ALA A 27 -8.83 -20.80 -14.98
N ALA A 28 -8.80 -19.57 -14.44
CA ALA A 28 -7.57 -18.81 -14.30
C ALA A 28 -6.42 -19.79 -14.03
N GLN A 29 -5.28 -19.67 -14.71
CA GLN A 29 -4.08 -20.23 -14.12
C GLN A 29 -3.79 -19.40 -12.87
N SER A 30 -4.58 -19.63 -11.81
CA SER A 30 -4.04 -20.02 -10.53
C SER A 30 -2.69 -20.66 -10.80
N THR A 31 -1.64 -20.06 -10.28
CA THR A 31 -0.48 -20.83 -9.88
C THR A 31 -1.04 -22.13 -9.26
N PRO A 32 -0.65 -23.32 -9.75
CA PRO A 32 -0.97 -24.56 -9.05
C PRO A 32 -0.62 -24.32 -7.59
N GLY A 33 -1.55 -24.60 -6.67
CA GLY A 33 -1.31 -24.35 -5.25
C GLY A 33 0.09 -24.83 -4.89
N CYS A 34 0.91 -23.95 -4.34
CA CYS A 34 2.31 -24.24 -4.10
C CYS A 34 2.46 -24.75 -2.67
N GLN A 35 3.45 -25.59 -2.46
CA GLN A 35 3.85 -26.06 -1.14
C GLN A 35 5.33 -25.81 -0.95
N SER A 36 5.67 -25.19 0.18
CA SER A 36 7.03 -24.96 0.61
C SER A 36 7.20 -25.58 1.99
N GLU A 37 8.19 -26.46 2.14
CA GLU A 37 8.53 -27.08 3.41
C GLU A 37 9.81 -26.44 3.94
N VAL A 38 9.75 -25.95 5.18
CA VAL A 38 10.89 -25.35 5.87
C VAL A 38 11.02 -25.88 7.30
N ALA A 39 12.20 -25.70 7.86
CA ALA A 39 12.63 -26.32 9.10
C ALA A 39 12.99 -25.25 10.14
N PRO A 40 12.01 -24.66 10.85
CA PRO A 40 12.27 -23.64 11.87
C PRO A 40 13.13 -24.20 13.00
N LEU A 41 14.10 -23.40 13.46
CA LEU A 41 14.96 -23.75 14.59
C LEU A 41 14.31 -23.34 15.90
N VAL A 42 14.19 -24.28 16.82
CA VAL A 42 13.51 -24.10 18.11
C VAL A 42 14.54 -24.13 19.24
N TYR A 43 14.34 -23.25 20.21
CA TYR A 43 15.04 -23.26 21.49
C TYR A 43 14.00 -23.55 22.57
N GLU A 44 14.25 -24.57 23.39
CA GLU A 44 13.33 -25.01 24.43
C GLU A 44 14.09 -25.49 25.66
N GLU A 45 13.46 -25.40 26.83
CA GLU A 45 13.98 -25.99 28.06
C GLU A 45 13.25 -27.29 28.39
N VAL A 46 13.93 -28.43 28.19
CA VAL A 46 13.38 -29.75 28.52
C VAL A 46 13.98 -30.20 29.84
N LEU A 47 13.12 -30.36 30.87
CA LEU A 47 13.52 -30.73 32.23
C LEU A 47 14.57 -29.78 32.84
N GLY A 48 14.44 -28.48 32.55
CA GLY A 48 15.35 -27.43 33.02
C GLY A 48 16.72 -27.46 32.37
N LYS A 49 16.84 -28.07 31.18
CA LYS A 49 18.04 -28.02 30.35
C LYS A 49 17.73 -27.38 29.01
N PRO A 50 18.49 -26.34 28.61
CA PRO A 50 18.36 -25.74 27.29
C PRO A 50 18.73 -26.76 26.21
N MET A 51 17.89 -26.86 25.19
CA MET A 51 18.10 -27.74 24.05
C MET A 51 17.62 -27.06 22.78
N GLY A 52 18.29 -27.37 21.66
CA GLY A 52 17.84 -26.97 20.34
C GLY A 52 17.18 -28.13 19.63
N SER A 53 16.08 -27.84 18.94
CA SER A 53 15.39 -28.80 18.08
C SER A 53 15.03 -28.16 16.74
N VAL A 54 14.56 -28.97 15.81
CA VAL A 54 14.13 -28.52 14.49
C VAL A 54 12.67 -28.90 14.32
N GLY A 55 11.82 -27.89 14.13
CA GLY A 55 10.42 -28.07 13.81
C GLY A 55 10.22 -28.37 12.33
N ARG A 56 9.01 -28.78 11.97
CA ARG A 56 8.59 -28.94 10.58
C ARG A 56 7.43 -28.00 10.29
N LEU A 57 7.58 -27.21 9.25
CA LEU A 57 6.56 -26.28 8.79
C LEU A 57 6.28 -26.50 7.31
N LEU A 58 5.04 -26.88 7.02
CA LEU A 58 4.52 -26.89 5.66
C LEU A 58 3.68 -25.62 5.44
N ILE A 59 4.05 -24.87 4.41
CA ILE A 59 3.30 -23.70 3.95
C ILE A 59 2.65 -24.06 2.62
N ALA A 60 1.33 -24.01 2.59
CA ALA A 60 0.55 -24.20 1.37
C ALA A 60 -0.17 -22.90 1.00
N ILE A 61 0.00 -22.47 -0.24
CA ILE A 61 -0.71 -21.31 -0.79
C ILE A 61 -1.63 -21.83 -1.89
N GLU A 62 -2.93 -21.67 -1.70
CA GLU A 62 -3.95 -22.16 -2.62
C GLU A 62 -4.82 -21.00 -3.11
N PRO A 63 -5.40 -21.08 -4.33
CA PRO A 63 -6.37 -20.09 -4.78
C PRO A 63 -7.57 -20.00 -3.84
N ASN A 64 -8.00 -18.79 -3.53
CA ASN A 64 -9.10 -18.53 -2.62
C ASN A 64 -10.36 -18.06 -3.35
N PRO A 65 -11.36 -18.93 -3.54
CA PRO A 65 -12.59 -18.59 -4.25
C PRO A 65 -13.54 -17.68 -3.46
N GLN A 66 -13.21 -17.34 -2.21
CA GLN A 66 -14.08 -16.56 -1.31
C GLN A 66 -13.70 -15.07 -1.23
N ALA A 67 -12.66 -14.63 -1.95
CA ALA A 67 -12.22 -13.23 -2.09
C ALA A 67 -12.15 -12.47 -0.76
N LYS A 68 -11.56 -13.11 0.25
CA LYS A 68 -11.21 -12.54 1.57
C LYS A 68 -10.04 -13.28 2.15
N LEU A 69 -9.01 -12.55 2.58
CA LEU A 69 -7.80 -13.10 3.18
C LEU A 69 -8.12 -14.09 4.29
N ARG A 70 -7.53 -15.28 4.18
CA ARG A 70 -7.64 -16.34 5.18
C ARG A 70 -6.31 -17.02 5.39
N LEU A 71 -5.86 -16.96 6.63
CA LEU A 71 -4.76 -17.77 7.14
C LEU A 71 -5.34 -18.89 7.98
N ALA A 72 -4.88 -20.11 7.71
CA ALA A 72 -5.17 -21.28 8.54
C ALA A 72 -3.90 -21.71 9.24
N PHE A 73 -3.99 -21.87 10.56
CA PHE A 73 -2.94 -22.42 11.40
C PHE A 73 -3.41 -23.80 11.83
N LEU A 74 -2.77 -24.84 11.31
CA LEU A 74 -3.06 -26.22 11.62
C LEU A 74 -2.01 -26.72 12.60
N GLU A 75 -2.48 -27.36 13.66
CA GLU A 75 -1.67 -27.82 14.76
C GLU A 75 -1.99 -29.28 15.10
N SER A 76 -0.94 -30.06 15.31
CA SER A 76 -1.04 -31.49 15.65
C SER A 76 -1.14 -31.76 17.15
N GLU A 77 -0.83 -30.74 17.97
CA GLU A 77 -0.90 -30.78 19.44
C GLU A 77 -1.71 -29.58 19.94
N VAL A 78 -2.29 -29.67 21.13
CA VAL A 78 -3.05 -28.55 21.71
C VAL A 78 -2.08 -27.43 22.05
N THR A 79 -2.38 -26.18 21.65
CA THR A 79 -1.53 -25.00 21.87
C THR A 79 -0.15 -25.11 21.22
N ALA A 80 -0.07 -25.80 20.09
CA ALA A 80 1.19 -25.97 19.38
C ALA A 80 1.63 -24.69 18.66
N ALA A 81 0.67 -23.88 18.20
CA ALA A 81 0.94 -22.57 17.59
C ALA A 81 0.67 -21.45 18.60
N GLY A 82 1.71 -20.95 19.26
CA GLY A 82 1.57 -19.84 20.20
C GLY A 82 1.27 -18.49 19.51
N PRO A 83 0.81 -17.47 20.26
CA PRO A 83 0.37 -16.19 19.71
C PRO A 83 1.45 -15.51 18.84
N LEU A 84 2.70 -15.48 19.31
CA LEU A 84 3.81 -14.83 18.61
C LEU A 84 4.13 -15.52 17.28
N TRP A 85 3.96 -16.84 17.24
CA TRP A 85 4.13 -17.61 16.02
C TRP A 85 3.07 -17.28 14.98
N ARG A 86 1.81 -17.19 15.40
CA ARG A 86 0.68 -16.86 14.51
C ARG A 86 0.85 -15.47 13.91
N ILE A 87 1.31 -14.51 14.72
CA ILE A 87 1.65 -13.16 14.26
C ILE A 87 2.77 -13.23 13.21
N ALA A 88 3.84 -13.98 13.43
CA ALA A 88 4.91 -14.12 12.44
C ALA A 88 4.39 -14.68 11.09
N GLY A 89 3.42 -15.59 11.12
CA GLY A 89 2.72 -16.08 9.93
C GLY A 89 1.93 -14.98 9.21
N TRP A 90 1.17 -14.15 9.95
CA TRP A 90 0.49 -12.98 9.40
C TRP A 90 1.48 -11.99 8.79
N THR A 91 2.49 -11.54 9.54
CA THR A 91 3.54 -10.63 9.05
C THR A 91 4.19 -11.19 7.78
N ALA A 92 4.48 -12.49 7.72
CA ALA A 92 5.07 -13.12 6.55
C ALA A 92 4.18 -13.04 5.31
N VAL A 93 2.88 -13.32 5.43
CA VAL A 93 1.93 -13.20 4.31
C VAL A 93 1.79 -11.74 3.90
N MET A 94 1.54 -10.86 4.86
CA MET A 94 1.31 -9.44 4.58
C MET A 94 2.54 -8.78 3.94
N PHE A 95 3.73 -9.03 4.49
CA PHE A 95 4.99 -8.55 3.92
C PHE A 95 5.21 -9.12 2.53
N SER A 96 4.98 -10.42 2.32
CA SER A 96 5.17 -11.04 0.99
C SER A 96 4.20 -10.49 -0.05
N SER A 97 2.93 -10.27 0.34
CA SER A 97 1.91 -9.63 -0.49
C SER A 97 2.28 -8.19 -0.83
N LEU A 98 2.76 -7.41 0.14
CA LEU A 98 3.26 -6.04 -0.08
C LEU A 98 4.50 -6.02 -0.98
N LEU A 99 5.42 -6.96 -0.79
CA LEU A 99 6.68 -7.03 -1.53
C LEU A 99 6.50 -7.47 -2.98
N LEU A 100 5.65 -8.46 -3.21
CA LEU A 100 5.40 -9.02 -4.54
C LEU A 100 4.23 -8.35 -5.27
N ALA A 101 3.53 -7.45 -4.58
CA ALA A 101 2.31 -6.83 -5.10
C ALA A 101 1.30 -7.93 -5.50
N VAL A 102 1.02 -8.84 -4.56
CA VAL A 102 0.10 -9.95 -4.75
C VAL A 102 -1.10 -9.71 -3.85
N ASP A 103 -2.30 -9.68 -4.44
CA ASP A 103 -3.55 -9.60 -3.69
C ASP A 103 -3.67 -10.80 -2.73
N PRO A 104 -3.60 -10.59 -1.40
CA PRO A 104 -3.70 -11.68 -0.45
C PRO A 104 -5.09 -12.32 -0.43
N ASP A 105 -6.14 -11.61 -0.86
CA ASP A 105 -7.50 -12.16 -0.90
C ASP A 105 -7.64 -13.26 -1.95
N ALA A 106 -6.80 -13.23 -2.99
CA ALA A 106 -6.75 -14.23 -4.04
C ALA A 106 -6.21 -15.59 -3.54
N TYR A 107 -5.62 -15.63 -2.34
CA TYR A 107 -5.00 -16.84 -1.79
C TYR A 107 -5.47 -17.19 -0.39
N ARG A 108 -5.49 -18.49 -0.12
CA ARG A 108 -5.59 -19.05 1.22
C ARG A 108 -4.21 -19.56 1.57
N VAL A 109 -3.68 -19.08 2.68
CA VAL A 109 -2.38 -19.53 3.18
C VAL A 109 -2.61 -20.46 4.35
N THR A 110 -2.07 -21.66 4.28
CA THR A 110 -2.13 -22.65 5.35
C THR A 110 -0.74 -22.88 5.88
N PHE A 111 -0.61 -22.75 7.19
CA PHE A 111 0.56 -23.08 7.98
C PHE A 111 0.26 -24.36 8.74
N ASP A 112 0.92 -25.46 8.38
CA ASP A 112 0.76 -26.76 9.03
C ASP A 112 2.03 -27.10 9.82
N ILE A 113 1.86 -27.19 11.14
CA ILE A 113 2.94 -27.25 12.13
C ILE A 113 2.95 -28.61 12.82
N GLU A 114 4.13 -29.22 12.91
CA GLU A 114 4.38 -30.37 13.77
C GLU A 114 5.15 -29.94 15.04
N GLY A 115 4.63 -30.31 16.21
CA GLY A 115 5.18 -29.97 17.53
C GLY A 115 4.76 -28.59 18.06
N SER A 116 5.09 -28.30 19.32
CA SER A 116 4.82 -26.99 19.94
C SER A 116 5.94 -26.00 19.65
N ILE A 117 5.58 -24.84 19.09
CA ILE A 117 6.49 -23.74 18.74
C ILE A 117 5.81 -22.41 19.10
N ASP A 118 6.48 -21.62 19.94
CA ASP A 118 6.09 -20.24 20.22
C ASP A 118 7.30 -19.31 20.10
N GLY A 119 7.09 -18.16 19.47
CA GLY A 119 8.12 -17.13 19.29
C GLY A 119 8.34 -16.67 17.84
N PRO A 120 8.70 -15.39 17.63
CA PRO A 120 8.82 -14.77 16.30
C PRO A 120 10.10 -15.18 15.54
N SER A 121 10.95 -16.00 16.16
CA SER A 121 12.32 -16.28 15.70
C SER A 121 12.42 -17.06 14.37
N ALA A 122 11.29 -17.49 13.80
CA ALA A 122 11.21 -18.09 12.48
C ALA A 122 10.67 -17.12 11.41
N GLY A 123 10.32 -15.88 11.76
CA GLY A 123 9.63 -14.94 10.86
C GLY A 123 10.29 -14.80 9.49
N ALA A 124 11.60 -14.54 9.44
CA ALA A 124 12.31 -14.39 8.16
C ALA A 124 12.38 -15.69 7.33
N LEU A 125 12.40 -16.86 7.98
CA LEU A 125 12.32 -18.16 7.31
C LEU A 125 10.93 -18.39 6.70
N ILE A 126 9.88 -18.12 7.48
CA ILE A 126 8.47 -18.23 7.05
C ILE A 126 8.24 -17.32 5.85
N THR A 127 8.68 -16.05 5.92
CA THR A 127 8.57 -15.10 4.82
C THR A 127 9.31 -15.55 3.58
N SER A 128 10.55 -16.03 3.73
CA SER A 128 11.33 -16.55 2.59
C SER A 128 10.61 -17.71 1.91
N ALA A 129 9.95 -18.57 2.68
CA ALA A 129 9.19 -19.70 2.19
C ALA A 129 7.89 -19.29 1.48
N VAL A 130 7.14 -18.32 2.02
CA VAL A 130 5.96 -17.72 1.37
C VAL A 130 6.37 -17.08 0.04
N LEU A 131 7.43 -16.26 0.05
CA LEU A 131 7.98 -15.64 -1.17
C LEU A 131 8.41 -16.69 -2.21
N ALA A 132 9.09 -17.75 -1.79
CA ALA A 132 9.55 -18.81 -2.68
C ALA A 132 8.35 -19.52 -3.32
N CYS A 133 7.32 -19.81 -2.52
CA CYS A 133 6.07 -20.40 -2.98
C CYS A 133 5.39 -19.51 -4.04
N LEU A 134 5.20 -18.21 -3.75
CA LEU A 134 4.57 -17.25 -4.66
C LEU A 134 5.36 -17.03 -5.96
N LEU A 135 6.69 -17.08 -5.90
CA LEU A 135 7.58 -16.90 -7.05
C LEU A 135 7.86 -18.20 -7.82
N GLY A 136 7.41 -19.35 -7.32
CA GLY A 136 7.71 -20.67 -7.90
C GLY A 136 9.17 -21.10 -7.73
N ASP A 137 9.87 -20.53 -6.76
CA ASP A 137 11.25 -20.88 -6.42
C ASP A 137 11.30 -21.96 -5.32
N ALA A 138 12.39 -22.72 -5.28
CA ALA A 138 12.58 -23.79 -4.30
C ALA A 138 13.53 -23.37 -3.19
N ILE A 139 13.18 -23.69 -1.94
CA ILE A 139 14.09 -23.54 -0.78
C ILE A 139 15.08 -24.70 -0.77
N GLN A 140 16.35 -24.40 -0.52
CA GLN A 140 17.43 -25.38 -0.46
C GLN A 140 17.28 -26.23 0.82
N PRO A 141 17.12 -27.56 0.71
CA PRO A 141 16.75 -28.42 1.85
C PRO A 141 17.85 -28.61 2.92
N HIS A 142 19.07 -28.14 2.65
CA HIS A 142 20.23 -28.25 3.53
C HIS A 142 20.64 -26.90 4.16
N ILE A 143 19.82 -25.87 3.94
CA ILE A 143 20.00 -24.52 4.48
C ILE A 143 18.75 -24.18 5.31
N THR A 144 18.96 -23.69 6.53
CA THR A 144 17.89 -23.15 7.38
C THR A 144 18.35 -21.84 8.01
N MET A 145 17.48 -21.17 8.76
CA MET A 145 17.80 -19.93 9.45
C MET A 145 16.98 -19.70 10.71
N THR A 146 17.43 -18.74 11.51
CA THR A 146 16.64 -18.12 12.57
C THR A 146 16.78 -16.59 12.46
N GLY A 147 15.75 -15.87 12.90
CA GLY A 147 15.65 -14.41 12.80
C GLY A 147 14.18 -13.97 12.73
N THR A 148 13.85 -12.91 13.47
CA THR A 148 12.53 -12.26 13.32
C THR A 148 12.50 -11.51 11.99
N LEU A 149 11.29 -11.18 11.50
CA LEU A 149 11.13 -10.27 10.38
C LEU A 149 10.58 -8.95 10.90
N HIS A 150 11.26 -7.86 10.59
CA HIS A 150 10.72 -6.51 10.80
C HIS A 150 9.89 -6.04 9.63
N PRO A 151 8.99 -5.05 9.84
CA PRO A 151 8.13 -4.51 8.78
C PRO A 151 8.85 -4.00 7.54
N ASP A 152 10.10 -3.57 7.68
CA ASP A 152 10.94 -3.08 6.61
C ASP A 152 11.69 -4.18 5.84
N GLY A 153 11.53 -5.44 6.24
CA GLY A 153 12.25 -6.56 5.66
C GLY A 153 13.67 -6.73 6.21
N THR A 154 14.07 -6.00 7.26
CA THR A 154 15.26 -6.33 8.04
C THR A 154 15.00 -7.53 8.96
N ILE A 155 16.08 -8.20 9.35
CA ILE A 155 16.04 -9.40 10.17
C ILE A 155 16.48 -9.02 11.58
N GLY A 156 15.60 -9.23 12.56
CA GLY A 156 15.85 -8.89 13.94
C GLY A 156 16.47 -10.01 14.77
N PRO A 157 16.97 -9.65 15.97
CA PRO A 157 17.70 -10.56 16.83
C PRO A 157 16.81 -11.64 17.46
N VAL A 158 17.44 -12.76 17.84
CA VAL A 158 16.79 -13.90 18.48
C VAL A 158 17.70 -14.51 19.56
N GLY A 159 17.10 -15.16 20.55
CA GLY A 159 17.84 -15.91 21.59
C GLY A 159 18.11 -17.37 21.23
N GLY A 160 19.05 -17.98 21.98
CA GLY A 160 19.31 -19.42 21.99
C GLY A 160 19.97 -19.95 20.72
N ILE A 161 20.73 -19.11 19.99
CA ILE A 161 21.31 -19.48 18.69
C ILE A 161 22.31 -20.62 18.87
N TYR A 162 23.09 -20.61 19.94
CA TYR A 162 24.03 -21.66 20.33
C TYR A 162 23.38 -23.05 20.30
N TYR A 163 22.24 -23.21 20.98
CA TYR A 163 21.51 -24.48 21.03
C TYR A 163 20.81 -24.79 19.69
N LYS A 164 20.25 -23.78 19.03
CA LYS A 164 19.64 -23.93 17.69
C LYS A 164 20.63 -24.46 16.65
N LEU A 165 21.91 -24.05 16.71
CA LEU A 165 22.97 -24.58 15.85
C LEU A 165 23.21 -26.08 16.11
N GLN A 166 23.15 -26.53 17.36
CA GLN A 166 23.28 -27.95 17.71
C GLN A 166 22.11 -28.76 17.14
N GLY A 167 20.88 -28.28 17.35
CA GLY A 167 19.68 -28.91 16.78
C GLY A 167 19.74 -29.00 15.25
N ALA A 168 20.20 -27.94 14.58
CA ALA A 168 20.39 -27.92 13.12
C ALA A 168 21.44 -28.95 12.66
N ALA A 169 22.56 -29.06 13.37
CA ALA A 169 23.60 -30.03 13.05
C ALA A 169 23.12 -31.47 13.22
N ASP A 170 22.40 -31.75 14.32
CA ASP A 170 21.82 -33.07 14.62
C ASP A 170 20.76 -33.47 13.58
N ALA A 171 19.98 -32.51 13.10
CA ALA A 171 19.03 -32.70 11.99
C ALA A 171 19.71 -32.79 10.60
N GLY A 172 21.03 -32.64 10.53
CA GLY A 172 21.84 -32.88 9.33
C GLY A 172 21.98 -31.69 8.38
N PHE A 173 21.57 -30.48 8.78
CA PHE A 173 21.77 -29.26 7.99
C PHE A 173 23.26 -28.99 7.71
N LYS A 174 23.55 -28.17 6.70
CA LYS A 174 24.92 -27.79 6.31
C LYS A 174 25.19 -26.31 6.43
N SER A 175 24.15 -25.49 6.37
CA SER A 175 24.25 -24.06 6.52
C SER A 175 23.12 -23.52 7.38
N VAL A 176 23.45 -22.59 8.27
CA VAL A 176 22.49 -21.86 9.09
C VAL A 176 22.71 -20.37 8.91
N LEU A 177 21.66 -19.62 8.57
CA LEU A 177 21.69 -18.16 8.56
C LEU A 177 21.22 -17.64 9.92
N ILE A 178 21.92 -16.62 10.41
CA ILE A 178 21.62 -15.97 11.69
C ILE A 178 21.50 -14.45 11.49
N PRO A 179 20.81 -13.71 12.38
CA PRO A 179 20.72 -12.27 12.26
C PRO A 179 22.10 -11.61 12.32
N GLN A 180 22.27 -10.55 11.54
CA GLN A 180 23.47 -9.72 11.56
C GLN A 180 23.73 -9.18 12.98
N GLY A 181 24.99 -9.18 13.42
CA GLY A 181 25.37 -8.68 14.74
C GLY A 181 25.35 -9.75 15.83
N GLN A 182 24.64 -10.88 15.59
CA GLN A 182 24.52 -11.98 16.55
C GLN A 182 25.55 -13.09 16.33
N ARG A 183 26.76 -12.77 15.84
CA ARG A 183 27.87 -13.73 15.83
C ARG A 183 28.28 -14.20 17.23
N TRP A 184 28.08 -13.38 18.24
CA TRP A 184 28.52 -13.66 19.60
C TRP A 184 27.34 -13.76 20.55
N GLU A 185 27.25 -14.85 21.31
CA GLU A 185 26.18 -15.09 22.28
C GLU A 185 26.76 -15.44 23.65
N GLN A 186 26.17 -14.90 24.72
CA GLN A 186 26.50 -15.28 26.09
C GLN A 186 25.76 -16.58 26.43
N VAL A 187 26.48 -17.65 26.71
CA VAL A 187 25.87 -18.96 27.03
C VAL A 187 25.92 -19.19 28.53
N ALA A 188 24.75 -19.18 29.17
CA ALA A 188 24.63 -19.26 30.63
C ALA A 188 25.32 -20.48 31.25
N GLU A 189 25.28 -21.64 30.59
CA GLU A 189 25.90 -22.88 31.08
C GLU A 189 27.43 -22.86 31.06
N LEU A 190 28.01 -22.07 30.16
CA LEU A 190 29.45 -21.98 29.96
C LEU A 190 30.06 -20.76 30.67
N ASP A 191 29.22 -19.82 31.12
CA ASP A 191 29.61 -18.52 31.68
C ASP A 191 30.62 -17.77 30.77
N GLU A 192 30.49 -17.95 29.46
CA GLU A 192 31.37 -17.35 28.47
C GLU A 192 30.62 -16.91 27.22
N LYS A 193 31.21 -15.92 26.53
CA LYS A 193 30.72 -15.42 25.24
C LYS A 193 31.29 -16.29 24.11
N VAL A 194 30.41 -16.96 23.38
CA VAL A 194 30.77 -17.94 22.34
C VAL A 194 30.72 -17.30 20.96
N ASP A 195 31.72 -17.58 20.12
CA ASP A 195 31.69 -17.28 18.67
C ASP A 195 30.86 -18.33 17.94
N LEU A 196 29.66 -17.97 17.53
CA LEU A 196 28.70 -18.88 16.89
C LEU A 196 29.16 -19.36 15.52
N ILE A 197 30.01 -18.60 14.81
CA ILE A 197 30.61 -19.06 13.55
C ILE A 197 31.65 -20.15 13.82
N ALA A 198 32.47 -19.98 14.84
CA ALA A 198 33.44 -21.00 15.24
C ALA A 198 32.74 -22.26 15.78
N HIS A 199 31.70 -22.07 16.60
CA HIS A 199 30.89 -23.14 17.13
C HIS A 199 30.20 -23.94 16.02
N GLY A 200 29.52 -23.27 15.09
CA GLY A 200 28.89 -23.92 13.94
C GLY A 200 29.90 -24.71 13.10
N ARG A 201 31.11 -24.18 12.86
CA ARG A 201 32.16 -24.92 12.14
C ARG A 201 32.57 -26.21 12.86
N ALA A 202 32.64 -26.19 14.20
CA ALA A 202 32.94 -27.39 14.99
C ALA A 202 31.85 -28.46 14.86
N LEU A 203 30.59 -28.04 14.66
CA LEU A 203 29.44 -28.90 14.39
C LEU A 203 29.33 -29.34 12.91
N GLY A 204 30.22 -28.86 12.03
CA GLY A 204 30.16 -29.14 10.59
C GLY A 204 29.16 -28.27 9.81
N LEU A 205 28.72 -27.16 10.41
CA LEU A 205 27.85 -26.16 9.80
C LEU A 205 28.64 -24.97 9.23
N THR A 206 28.12 -24.38 8.17
CA THR A 206 28.48 -23.02 7.73
C THR A 206 27.49 -22.04 8.34
N VAL A 207 27.96 -21.10 9.16
CA VAL A 207 27.12 -20.07 9.75
C VAL A 207 27.36 -18.75 9.02
N ARG A 208 26.29 -18.07 8.60
CA ARG A 208 26.36 -16.81 7.87
C ARG A 208 25.38 -15.80 8.46
N GLU A 209 25.87 -14.60 8.72
CA GLU A 209 25.04 -13.47 9.10
C GLU A 209 24.28 -12.91 7.88
N VAL A 210 23.02 -12.54 8.09
CA VAL A 210 22.15 -11.86 7.12
C VAL A 210 21.40 -10.74 7.81
N SER A 211 21.28 -9.58 7.16
CA SER A 211 20.58 -8.42 7.74
C SER A 211 19.19 -8.17 7.14
N THR A 212 18.90 -8.73 5.96
CA THR A 212 17.64 -8.49 5.25
C THR A 212 17.03 -9.76 4.67
N ILE A 213 15.72 -9.73 4.47
CA ILE A 213 14.97 -10.78 3.80
C ILE A 213 15.49 -11.05 2.38
N PHE A 214 16.06 -10.06 1.70
CA PHE A 214 16.63 -10.25 0.36
C PHE A 214 17.89 -11.11 0.40
N GLU A 215 18.77 -10.89 1.37
CA GLU A 215 19.97 -11.70 1.56
C GLU A 215 19.61 -13.12 2.01
N ALA A 216 18.66 -13.23 2.94
CA ALA A 216 18.16 -14.52 3.41
C ALA A 216 17.51 -15.32 2.27
N TYR A 217 16.60 -14.70 1.52
CA TYR A 217 15.95 -15.31 0.36
C TYR A 217 16.99 -15.79 -0.66
N LYS A 218 17.94 -14.92 -1.03
CA LYS A 218 19.00 -15.29 -1.98
C LYS A 218 19.84 -16.46 -1.50
N ALA A 219 20.17 -16.51 -0.21
CA ALA A 219 20.91 -17.62 0.37
C ALA A 219 20.07 -18.91 0.37
N LEU A 220 18.76 -18.82 0.66
CA LEU A 220 17.86 -19.96 0.76
C LEU A 220 17.40 -20.51 -0.59
N THR A 221 17.27 -19.70 -1.63
CA THR A 221 16.74 -20.11 -2.95
C THR A 221 17.79 -20.12 -4.06
N GLN A 222 18.94 -19.47 -3.84
CA GLN A 222 19.93 -19.15 -4.89
C GLN A 222 19.39 -18.26 -6.02
N ARG A 223 18.23 -17.63 -5.81
CA ARG A 223 17.63 -16.65 -6.71
C ARG A 223 17.67 -15.29 -6.07
N ASP A 224 17.92 -14.26 -6.86
CA ASP A 224 17.74 -12.90 -6.39
C ASP A 224 16.25 -12.66 -6.21
N LEU A 225 15.84 -12.42 -4.96
CA LEU A 225 14.55 -11.77 -4.70
C LEU A 225 14.60 -10.44 -5.45
N PRO A 226 13.69 -10.16 -6.39
CA PRO A 226 14.03 -9.08 -7.27
C PRO A 226 13.90 -7.74 -6.53
N GLN A 227 14.86 -6.86 -6.84
CA GLN A 227 15.06 -5.58 -6.20
C GLN A 227 14.97 -4.51 -7.28
N PRO A 228 14.49 -3.29 -6.97
CA PRO A 228 14.71 -2.15 -7.85
C PRO A 228 16.22 -2.05 -8.10
N GLY A 229 16.63 -2.20 -9.35
CA GLY A 229 18.01 -1.92 -9.72
C GLY A 229 18.28 -0.45 -9.46
N ALA A 230 19.05 -0.12 -8.43
CA ALA A 230 19.60 1.23 -8.27
C ALA A 230 20.30 1.68 -9.58
N ALA A 231 20.86 0.74 -10.34
CA ALA A 231 21.61 0.98 -11.56
C ALA A 231 20.78 1.54 -12.76
N SER A 232 19.46 1.37 -12.82
CA SER A 232 18.65 1.92 -13.94
C SER A 232 18.28 3.39 -13.76
N PHE A 233 18.42 3.94 -12.54
CA PHE A 233 18.16 5.34 -12.23
C PHE A 233 19.43 6.11 -11.78
N MET A 234 20.53 5.39 -11.50
CA MET A 234 21.83 5.94 -11.08
C MET A 234 22.80 6.27 -12.23
N THR A 235 22.34 6.61 -13.44
CA THR A 235 23.18 7.47 -14.29
C THR A 235 23.20 8.86 -13.67
N LYS A 236 24.06 9.05 -12.65
CA LYS A 236 24.40 10.31 -11.99
C LYS A 236 23.28 11.36 -12.10
N VAL A 237 22.22 11.18 -11.34
CA VAL A 237 21.68 12.36 -10.68
C VAL A 237 22.60 12.52 -9.48
N ASP A 238 23.68 13.30 -9.63
CA ASP A 238 24.35 13.89 -8.46
C ASP A 238 23.22 14.37 -7.56
N ALA A 239 23.15 13.90 -6.30
CA ALA A 239 22.06 14.13 -5.37
C ALA A 239 21.44 15.49 -5.72
N PRO A 240 20.26 15.51 -6.39
CA PRO A 240 19.75 16.79 -6.80
C PRO A 240 19.62 17.51 -5.47
N SER A 241 20.09 18.75 -5.42
CA SER A 241 19.68 19.67 -4.38
C SER A 241 18.16 19.66 -4.47
N TRP A 242 17.48 18.72 -3.82
CA TRP A 242 16.07 18.39 -4.04
C TRP A 242 15.35 19.63 -3.58
N PRO A 243 14.94 20.55 -4.48
CA PRO A 243 14.06 21.57 -4.02
C PRO A 243 12.78 20.76 -3.77
N LEU A 244 12.28 20.71 -2.53
CA LEU A 244 10.83 20.74 -2.34
C LEU A 244 10.29 21.58 -3.51
N ALA A 245 9.47 21.00 -4.40
CA ALA A 245 9.13 21.65 -5.66
C ALA A 245 8.86 23.12 -5.34
N ALA A 246 9.58 24.07 -5.96
CA ALA A 246 9.71 25.44 -5.43
C ALA A 246 8.41 26.09 -4.87
N PRO A 247 7.21 25.80 -5.43
CA PRO A 247 5.92 26.14 -4.82
C PRO A 247 5.71 25.62 -3.39
N VAL A 248 5.92 24.32 -3.13
CA VAL A 248 5.75 23.66 -1.81
C VAL A 248 6.66 24.30 -0.78
N ASN A 249 7.94 24.47 -1.11
CA ASN A 249 8.92 25.10 -0.23
C ASN A 249 8.50 26.52 0.15
N ARG A 250 8.09 27.31 -0.86
CA ARG A 250 7.65 28.70 -0.67
C ARG A 250 6.44 28.79 0.24
N GLN A 251 5.48 27.86 0.14
CA GLN A 251 4.30 27.84 0.97
C GLN A 251 4.60 27.44 2.42
N LEU A 252 5.41 26.39 2.62
CA LEU A 252 5.89 26.01 3.95
C LEU A 252 6.66 27.16 4.62
N LEU A 253 7.48 27.89 3.86
CA LEU A 253 8.14 29.11 4.34
C LEU A 253 7.15 30.22 4.72
N LEU A 254 6.05 30.40 3.98
CA LEU A 254 5.02 31.39 4.33
C LEU A 254 4.31 31.01 5.64
N LEU A 255 3.93 29.74 5.78
CA LEU A 255 3.30 29.22 7.00
C LEU A 255 4.25 29.32 8.19
N ALA A 256 5.52 28.97 8.03
CA ALA A 256 6.55 29.12 9.05
C ALA A 256 6.73 30.59 9.48
N LYS A 257 6.75 31.52 8.52
CA LYS A 257 6.81 32.97 8.81
C LYS A 257 5.59 33.45 9.60
N ALA A 258 4.39 32.97 9.25
CA ALA A 258 3.17 33.29 9.98
C ALA A 258 3.20 32.72 11.41
N ALA A 259 3.56 31.45 11.57
CA ALA A 259 3.70 30.79 12.86
C ALA A 259 4.76 31.48 13.75
N ASN A 260 5.91 31.84 13.19
CA ASN A 260 6.94 32.62 13.89
C ASN A 260 6.42 34.00 14.33
N GLN A 261 5.58 34.65 13.53
CA GLN A 261 4.96 35.91 13.90
C GLN A 261 3.95 35.73 15.04
N ILE A 262 3.16 34.66 15.03
CA ILE A 262 2.26 34.30 16.14
C ILE A 262 3.06 34.06 17.41
N TYR A 263 4.15 33.28 17.33
CA TYR A 263 5.03 33.03 18.48
C TYR A 263 5.56 34.34 19.05
N ARG A 264 6.05 35.26 18.19
CA ARG A 264 6.53 36.58 18.63
C ARG A 264 5.44 37.41 19.28
N ILE A 265 4.24 37.48 18.70
CA ILE A 265 3.12 38.23 19.27
C ILE A 265 2.75 37.66 20.62
N GLN A 266 2.56 36.34 20.70
CA GLN A 266 2.23 35.66 21.94
C GLN A 266 3.32 35.90 22.98
N ASN A 267 4.59 35.65 22.64
CA ASN A 267 5.73 35.85 23.54
C ASN A 267 5.90 37.33 23.96
N ALA A 268 5.62 38.30 23.08
CA ALA A 268 5.69 39.73 23.39
C ALA A 268 4.49 40.24 24.21
N GLN A 269 3.32 39.62 24.05
CA GLN A 269 2.14 39.83 24.90
C GLN A 269 2.28 39.15 26.27
N ALA A 270 3.42 38.50 26.56
CA ALA A 270 3.65 37.81 27.82
C ALA A 270 3.91 38.78 28.99
N ASP A 271 2.82 39.35 29.51
CA ASP A 271 2.71 39.90 30.87
C ASP A 271 2.23 38.83 31.89
N VAL A 272 2.27 37.54 31.54
CA VAL A 272 1.55 36.48 32.28
C VAL A 272 2.41 35.69 33.27
N LEU A 273 3.70 35.42 33.00
CA LEU A 273 4.51 34.56 33.86
C LEU A 273 5.31 35.37 34.89
N THR A 274 4.96 35.18 36.17
CA THR A 274 5.74 35.74 37.29
C THR A 274 7.20 35.25 37.23
N PRO A 275 8.18 35.98 37.80
CA PRO A 275 9.57 35.54 37.83
C PRO A 275 9.77 34.16 38.46
N ALA A 276 8.92 33.79 39.42
CA ALA A 276 8.93 32.47 40.07
C ALA A 276 8.51 31.36 39.10
N VAL A 277 7.41 31.56 38.38
CA VAL A 277 6.89 30.60 37.39
C VAL A 277 7.84 30.48 36.19
N ARG A 278 8.44 31.59 35.76
CA ARG A 278 9.45 31.61 34.69
C ARG A 278 10.70 30.82 35.07
N LYS A 279 11.08 30.84 36.36
CA LYS A 279 12.17 30.03 36.91
C LYS A 279 11.79 28.54 37.00
N GLN A 280 10.55 28.24 37.37
CA GLN A 280 10.04 26.87 37.47
C GLN A 280 10.00 26.17 36.11
N PHE A 281 9.53 26.84 35.06
CA PHE A 281 9.42 26.28 33.70
C PHE A 281 10.53 26.76 32.76
N ALA A 282 11.70 27.12 33.30
CA ALA A 282 12.81 27.65 32.51
C ALA A 282 13.31 26.67 31.44
N ALA A 283 13.28 25.36 31.73
CA ALA A 283 13.68 24.31 30.79
C ALA A 283 12.73 24.21 29.59
N GLU A 284 11.41 24.19 29.83
CA GLU A 284 10.41 24.12 28.76
C GLU A 284 10.40 25.39 27.89
N LEU A 285 10.54 26.56 28.51
CA LEU A 285 10.73 27.82 27.79
C LEU A 285 12.01 27.81 26.94
N ALA A 286 13.10 27.24 27.45
CA ALA A 286 14.35 27.12 26.69
C ALA A 286 14.20 26.19 25.49
N LYS A 287 13.45 25.08 25.61
CA LYS A 287 13.11 24.19 24.48
C LYS A 287 12.29 24.92 23.41
N ALA A 288 11.25 25.66 23.82
CA ALA A 288 10.41 26.44 22.90
C ALA A 288 11.21 27.53 22.17
N GLU A 289 12.09 28.23 22.89
CA GLU A 289 12.95 29.27 22.31
C GLU A 289 14.02 28.67 21.39
N SER A 290 14.60 27.52 21.75
CA SER A 290 15.53 26.79 20.89
C SER A 290 14.86 26.39 19.57
N ALA A 291 13.65 25.83 19.62
CA ALA A 291 12.86 25.51 18.43
C ALA A 291 12.57 26.76 17.60
N PHE A 292 12.25 27.90 18.22
CA PHE A 292 12.02 29.16 17.52
C PHE A 292 13.27 29.69 16.79
N GLN A 293 14.44 29.55 17.42
CA GLN A 293 15.72 29.91 16.81
C GLN A 293 16.05 29.02 15.62
N MET A 294 15.88 27.70 15.75
CA MET A 294 16.02 26.75 14.65
C MET A 294 15.06 27.06 13.50
N ALA A 295 13.80 27.40 13.82
CA ALA A 295 12.82 27.81 12.82
C ALA A 295 13.24 29.08 12.08
N THR A 296 13.76 30.07 12.79
CA THR A 296 14.25 31.32 12.19
C THR A 296 15.45 31.09 11.28
N GLN A 297 16.38 30.23 11.70
CA GLN A 297 17.53 29.82 10.88
C GLN A 297 17.07 29.08 9.62
N ALA A 298 16.14 28.14 9.74
CA ALA A 298 15.58 27.41 8.61
C ALA A 298 14.82 28.31 7.63
N VAL A 299 14.08 29.32 8.10
CA VAL A 299 13.47 30.36 7.24
C VAL A 299 14.54 31.11 6.45
N ALA A 300 15.67 31.46 7.09
CA ALA A 300 16.77 32.18 6.45
C ALA A 300 17.53 31.31 5.43
N ALA A 301 17.62 30.00 5.69
CA ALA A 301 18.19 29.01 4.79
C ALA A 301 17.23 28.56 3.66
N GLU A 302 16.04 29.15 3.59
CA GLU A 302 14.96 28.75 2.67
C GLU A 302 14.58 27.27 2.76
N ASN A 303 14.73 26.64 3.93
CA ASN A 303 14.29 25.27 4.18
C ASN A 303 12.87 25.28 4.78
N GLY A 304 11.86 25.22 3.91
CA GLY A 304 10.45 25.35 4.28
C GLY A 304 9.95 24.26 5.22
N ALA A 305 10.30 23.00 5.01
CA ALA A 305 9.85 21.88 5.85
C ALA A 305 10.33 22.04 7.30
N VAL A 306 11.62 22.32 7.47
CA VAL A 306 12.22 22.54 8.80
C VAL A 306 11.70 23.80 9.44
N ALA A 307 11.59 24.89 8.66
CA ALA A 307 11.04 26.13 9.14
C ALA A 307 9.63 25.92 9.70
N TYR A 308 8.78 25.22 8.95
CA TYR A 308 7.40 24.95 9.34
C TYR A 308 7.33 24.08 10.60
N ASP A 309 8.03 22.94 10.61
CA ASP A 309 8.07 22.01 11.74
C ASP A 309 8.56 22.69 13.03
N ARG A 310 9.70 23.37 12.98
CA ARG A 310 10.30 24.02 14.15
C ARG A 310 9.48 25.21 14.63
N SER A 311 8.80 25.93 13.73
CA SER A 311 7.86 27.00 14.10
C SER A 311 6.68 26.44 14.91
N TRP A 312 6.15 25.28 14.54
CA TRP A 312 5.08 24.62 15.28
C TRP A 312 5.55 24.11 16.64
N HIS A 313 6.73 23.48 16.72
CA HIS A 313 7.32 23.06 17.99
C HIS A 313 7.55 24.24 18.95
N ALA A 314 7.99 25.39 18.43
CA ALA A 314 8.14 26.60 19.23
C ALA A 314 6.81 27.11 19.80
N LEU A 315 5.78 27.18 18.95
CA LEU A 315 4.43 27.58 19.37
C LEU A 315 3.83 26.61 20.39
N TYR A 316 3.95 25.32 20.14
CA TYR A 316 3.47 24.26 21.03
C TYR A 316 4.14 24.36 22.39
N GLY A 317 5.48 24.40 22.45
CA GLY A 317 6.21 24.49 23.71
C GLY A 317 5.87 25.74 24.51
N LEU A 318 5.68 26.89 23.85
CA LEU A 318 5.25 28.13 24.50
C LEU A 318 3.84 28.01 25.11
N GLU A 319 2.90 27.41 24.38
CA GLU A 319 1.52 27.22 24.83
C GLU A 319 1.44 26.21 25.99
N VAL A 320 2.14 25.08 25.89
CA VAL A 320 2.24 24.08 26.98
C VAL A 320 2.77 24.73 28.24
N THR A 321 3.86 25.50 28.13
CA THR A 321 4.46 26.20 29.28
C THR A 321 3.45 27.14 29.95
N ARG A 322 2.62 27.86 29.18
CA ARG A 322 1.60 28.75 29.73
C ARG A 322 0.48 28.01 30.44
N ARG A 323 0.02 26.90 29.88
CA ARG A 323 -1.03 26.08 30.47
C ARG A 323 -0.55 25.41 31.75
N LEU A 324 0.67 24.86 31.76
CA LEU A 324 1.31 24.32 32.96
C LEU A 324 1.54 25.39 34.03
N ALA A 325 1.98 26.59 33.63
CA ALA A 325 2.12 27.73 34.53
C ALA A 325 0.79 28.11 35.19
N ARG A 326 -0.30 28.15 34.40
CA ARG A 326 -1.63 28.45 34.91
C ARG A 326 -2.12 27.38 35.88
N ILE A 327 -1.88 26.11 35.57
CA ILE A 327 -2.15 24.98 36.48
C ILE A 327 -1.36 25.17 37.77
N ALA A 328 -0.04 25.40 37.71
CA ALA A 328 0.78 25.61 38.90
C ALA A 328 0.29 26.78 39.77
N GLU A 329 -0.19 27.87 39.17
CA GLU A 329 -0.81 28.99 39.91
C GLU A 329 -2.11 28.60 40.60
N LEU A 330 -3.01 27.88 39.92
CA LEU A 330 -4.27 27.39 40.48
C LEU A 330 -4.02 26.33 41.58
N LYS A 331 -3.02 25.47 41.40
CA LYS A 331 -2.57 24.54 42.45
C LYS A 331 -2.11 25.29 43.69
N ALA A 332 -1.43 26.42 43.53
CA ALA A 332 -0.95 27.23 44.64
C ALA A 332 -2.06 27.97 45.41
N THR A 333 -3.23 28.21 44.81
CA THR A 333 -4.38 28.80 45.51
C THR A 333 -5.16 27.76 46.34
N GLY A 334 -5.03 26.48 46.01
CA GLY A 334 -5.80 25.39 46.62
C GLY A 334 -7.29 25.39 46.24
N ASP A 335 -7.65 26.14 45.19
CA ASP A 335 -9.02 26.26 44.69
C ASP A 335 -9.28 25.20 43.62
N LEU A 336 -9.84 24.06 44.05
CA LEU A 336 -10.11 22.91 43.19
C LEU A 336 -11.14 23.24 42.11
N ASP A 337 -12.18 24.00 42.44
CA ASP A 337 -13.23 24.37 41.47
C ASP A 337 -12.66 25.20 40.33
N ALA A 338 -11.73 26.11 40.63
CA ALA A 338 -11.03 26.90 39.63
C ALA A 338 -10.08 26.06 38.76
N LEU A 339 -9.41 25.05 39.35
CA LEU A 339 -8.56 24.12 38.60
C LEU A 339 -9.40 23.23 37.66
N THR A 340 -10.48 22.63 38.16
CA THR A 340 -11.42 21.82 37.38
C THR A 340 -12.03 22.62 36.24
N SER A 341 -12.52 23.84 36.53
CA SER A 341 -13.08 24.73 35.51
C SER A 341 -12.07 25.04 34.39
N TYR A 342 -10.80 25.22 34.74
CA TYR A 342 -9.76 25.47 33.76
C TYR A 342 -9.45 24.22 32.91
N LEU A 343 -9.40 23.03 33.52
CA LEU A 343 -9.23 21.77 32.77
C LEU A 343 -10.41 21.54 31.81
N ASP A 344 -11.64 21.79 32.25
CA ASP A 344 -12.84 21.75 31.40
C ASP A 344 -12.75 22.75 30.24
N GLU A 345 -12.25 23.97 30.48
CA GLU A 345 -12.00 24.95 29.43
C GLU A 345 -10.99 24.43 28.39
N LEU A 346 -9.91 23.78 28.82
CA LEU A 346 -8.91 23.20 27.92
C LEU A 346 -9.51 22.07 27.05
N ILE A 347 -10.27 21.16 27.66
CA ILE A 347 -10.95 20.06 26.95
C ILE A 347 -11.95 20.62 25.95
N ASN A 348 -12.75 21.62 26.35
CA ASN A 348 -13.72 22.28 25.48
C ASN A 348 -13.05 23.01 24.31
N ASP A 349 -11.90 23.66 24.53
CA ASP A 349 -11.10 24.28 23.46
C ASP A 349 -10.64 23.24 22.44
N ALA A 350 -10.09 22.10 22.87
CA ALA A 350 -9.69 21.02 21.96
C ALA A 350 -10.89 20.43 21.18
N ASN A 351 -12.01 20.17 21.86
CA ASN A 351 -13.25 19.67 21.24
C ASN A 351 -13.83 20.65 20.23
N TYR A 352 -13.71 21.96 20.46
CA TYR A 352 -14.14 22.97 19.49
C TYR A 352 -13.37 22.84 18.17
N TYR A 353 -12.04 22.67 18.22
CA TYR A 353 -11.24 22.49 17.00
C TYR A 353 -11.48 21.13 16.33
N LEU A 354 -11.67 20.07 17.12
CA LEU A 354 -12.11 18.78 16.59
C LEU A 354 -13.44 18.92 15.84
N GLY A 355 -14.45 19.51 16.46
CA GLY A 355 -15.75 19.77 15.83
C GLY A 355 -15.64 20.58 14.54
N ARG A 356 -14.84 21.65 14.53
CA ARG A 356 -14.60 22.46 13.31
C ARG A 356 -13.92 21.68 12.19
N PHE A 357 -12.96 20.84 12.53
CA PHE A 357 -12.30 19.97 11.58
C PHE A 357 -13.28 18.95 10.99
N LEU A 358 -14.05 18.29 11.86
CA LEU A 358 -15.07 17.32 11.46
C LEU A 358 -16.16 17.96 10.59
N ASP A 359 -16.62 19.17 10.91
CA ASP A 359 -17.55 19.94 10.07
C ASP A 359 -16.96 20.24 8.69
N SER A 360 -15.66 20.59 8.63
CA SER A 360 -14.95 20.88 7.38
C SER A 360 -14.80 19.65 6.49
N LEU A 361 -14.57 18.47 7.08
CA LEU A 361 -14.57 17.19 6.35
C LEU A 361 -15.97 16.83 5.84
N ASN A 362 -17.00 17.02 6.68
CA ASN A 362 -18.39 16.70 6.34
C ASN A 362 -18.90 17.42 5.09
N GLY A 363 -18.43 18.64 4.86
CA GLY A 363 -18.84 19.44 3.71
C GLY A 363 -18.12 19.16 2.39
N ARG A 364 -17.11 18.27 2.33
CA ARG A 364 -16.10 18.30 1.24
C ARG A 364 -15.63 16.93 0.71
N ALA A 365 -16.51 16.04 0.24
CA ALA A 365 -16.09 14.75 -0.35
C ALA A 365 -14.94 14.89 -1.38
N PRO A 366 -13.92 14.00 -1.36
CA PRO A 366 -12.78 14.09 -2.27
C PRO A 366 -13.23 13.90 -3.72
N ARG A 367 -12.69 14.70 -4.64
CA ARG A 367 -13.03 14.66 -6.07
C ARG A 367 -11.80 14.44 -6.96
N ARG A 368 -10.60 14.68 -6.43
CA ARG A 368 -9.31 14.54 -7.12
C ARG A 368 -8.39 13.61 -6.33
N GLN A 369 -7.38 13.08 -7.02
CA GLN A 369 -6.32 12.26 -6.40
C GLN A 369 -5.62 12.97 -5.23
N LEU A 370 -5.36 14.27 -5.39
CA LEU A 370 -4.77 15.08 -4.32
C LEU A 370 -5.69 15.27 -3.11
N ASP A 371 -7.01 15.31 -3.32
CA ASP A 371 -7.95 15.40 -2.22
C ASP A 371 -7.83 14.13 -1.37
N VAL A 372 -7.72 12.96 -2.00
CA VAL A 372 -7.52 11.67 -1.30
C VAL A 372 -6.26 11.66 -0.44
N VAL A 373 -5.12 12.14 -0.96
CA VAL A 373 -3.86 12.22 -0.19
C VAL A 373 -3.93 13.27 0.91
N THR A 374 -4.56 14.42 0.64
CA THR A 374 -4.78 15.46 1.65
C THR A 374 -5.63 14.92 2.80
N TYR A 375 -6.71 14.19 2.49
CA TYR A 375 -7.55 13.53 3.48
C TYR A 375 -6.75 12.51 4.30
N ALA A 376 -5.90 11.69 3.68
CA ALA A 376 -5.04 10.77 4.41
C ALA A 376 -4.10 11.51 5.38
N ALA A 377 -3.39 12.53 4.91
CA ALA A 377 -2.46 13.32 5.71
C ALA A 377 -3.12 14.03 6.91
N VAL A 378 -4.32 14.63 6.72
CA VAL A 378 -5.01 15.29 7.84
C VAL A 378 -5.55 14.29 8.86
N ASN A 379 -5.97 13.09 8.44
CA ASN A 379 -6.46 12.06 9.36
C ASN A 379 -5.32 11.43 10.18
N GLN A 380 -4.12 11.30 9.61
CA GLN A 380 -2.93 10.89 10.36
C GLN A 380 -2.59 11.85 11.49
N MET A 381 -2.90 13.14 11.33
CA MET A 381 -2.69 14.13 12.38
C MET A 381 -3.80 14.10 13.44
N THR A 382 -5.06 13.95 13.03
CA THR A 382 -6.20 14.07 13.95
C THR A 382 -6.44 12.83 14.80
N ALA A 383 -6.19 11.61 14.30
CA ALA A 383 -6.43 10.39 15.06
C ALA A 383 -5.77 10.36 16.44
N PRO A 384 -4.44 10.54 16.54
CA PRO A 384 -3.81 10.44 17.84
C PRO A 384 -4.21 11.62 18.74
N GLY A 385 -4.61 12.78 18.17
CA GLY A 385 -5.27 13.84 18.94
C GLY A 385 -6.62 13.43 19.52
N THR A 386 -7.43 12.69 18.76
CA THR A 386 -8.71 12.14 19.21
C THR A 386 -8.52 11.06 20.28
N GLY A 387 -7.60 10.11 20.08
CA GLY A 387 -7.31 9.09 21.08
C GLY A 387 -6.76 9.66 22.38
N LEU A 388 -5.92 10.70 22.30
CA LEU A 388 -5.49 11.43 23.51
C LEU A 388 -6.71 11.97 24.27
N LEU A 389 -7.69 12.58 23.60
CA LEU A 389 -8.92 13.03 24.26
C LEU A 389 -9.74 11.86 24.85
N LEU A 390 -9.80 10.71 24.18
CA LEU A 390 -10.50 9.52 24.70
C LEU A 390 -9.83 8.95 25.94
N ASN A 391 -8.49 8.88 25.94
CA ASN A 391 -7.72 8.43 27.09
C ASN A 391 -7.88 9.41 28.26
N ILE A 392 -7.96 10.71 27.97
CA ILE A 392 -8.32 11.72 28.97
C ILE A 392 -9.72 11.46 29.54
N TYR A 393 -10.70 11.05 28.73
CA TYR A 393 -12.05 10.73 29.21
C TYR A 393 -12.12 9.43 30.02
N SER A 394 -11.30 8.43 29.71
CA SER A 394 -11.25 7.15 30.43
C SER A 394 -10.49 7.26 31.75
N GLU A 395 -9.46 8.11 31.81
CA GLU A 395 -8.68 8.42 33.01
C GLU A 395 -9.30 9.54 33.86
N SER A 396 -10.30 10.26 33.34
CA SER A 396 -10.99 11.31 34.09
C SER A 396 -11.74 10.68 35.28
N PRO A 397 -11.46 11.11 36.53
CA PRO A 397 -12.15 10.57 37.69
C PRO A 397 -13.66 10.81 37.56
N SER A 398 -14.44 9.73 37.68
CA SER A 398 -15.90 9.82 37.65
C SER A 398 -16.43 10.60 38.86
N ALA A 399 -17.55 11.33 38.66
CA ALA A 399 -18.16 12.16 39.71
C ALA A 399 -18.36 11.38 41.03
N PRO A 400 -18.15 12.03 42.20
CA PRO A 400 -17.86 11.34 43.45
C PRO A 400 -18.97 10.38 43.90
N ALA A 401 -18.57 9.18 44.29
CA ALA A 401 -19.39 8.24 45.03
C ALA A 401 -19.03 8.34 46.54
N GLU A 402 -19.89 9.05 47.28
CA GLU A 402 -19.93 9.20 48.75
C GLU A 402 -18.91 10.14 49.43
N GLU A 403 -19.48 11.07 50.23
CA GLU A 403 -18.82 12.15 50.95
C GLU A 403 -18.07 11.66 52.20
N THR A 404 -16.76 11.42 52.11
CA THR A 404 -15.89 11.49 53.30
C THR A 404 -14.74 12.47 53.09
N PRO A 405 -14.27 13.18 54.14
CA PRO A 405 -13.17 14.15 54.00
C PRO A 405 -11.82 13.53 53.57
N GLN A 406 -11.63 12.23 53.78
CA GLN A 406 -10.40 11.51 53.41
C GLN A 406 -10.44 11.01 51.96
N SER A 407 -11.60 10.59 51.43
CA SER A 407 -11.74 10.27 50.00
C SER A 407 -11.55 11.52 49.14
N ALA A 408 -12.18 12.63 49.51
CA ALA A 408 -12.03 13.91 48.80
C ALA A 408 -10.57 14.42 48.79
N GLN A 409 -9.78 14.12 49.82
CA GLN A 409 -8.39 14.57 49.92
C GLN A 409 -7.39 13.66 49.18
N HIS A 410 -7.74 12.39 49.00
CA HIS A 410 -7.01 11.44 48.15
C HIS A 410 -7.30 11.73 46.67
N GLU A 411 -8.57 11.89 46.31
CA GLU A 411 -9.03 12.30 44.97
C GLU A 411 -8.46 13.68 44.58
N PHE A 412 -8.30 14.59 45.55
CA PHE A 412 -7.63 15.87 45.35
C PHE A 412 -6.16 15.72 44.96
N GLN A 413 -5.42 14.75 45.51
CA GLN A 413 -4.03 14.51 45.13
C GLN A 413 -3.94 13.82 43.76
N GLU A 414 -4.82 12.87 43.47
CA GLU A 414 -4.88 12.23 42.14
C GLU A 414 -5.20 13.24 41.04
N MET A 415 -6.16 14.14 41.25
CA MET A 415 -6.50 15.19 40.28
C MET A 415 -5.35 16.19 40.07
N LEU A 416 -4.57 16.47 41.12
CA LEU A 416 -3.39 17.30 41.02
C LEU A 416 -2.28 16.63 40.21
N ASP A 417 -2.04 15.34 40.41
CA ASP A 417 -1.00 14.59 39.70
C ASP A 417 -1.35 14.42 38.20
N VAL A 418 -2.62 14.19 37.89
CA VAL A 418 -3.12 14.03 36.51
C VAL A 418 -3.11 15.36 35.73
N ALA A 419 -3.34 16.51 36.38
CA ALA A 419 -3.41 17.82 35.71
C ALA A 419 -2.14 18.21 34.95
N ASP A 420 -0.95 17.80 35.43
CA ASP A 420 0.33 18.14 34.78
C ASP A 420 0.57 17.35 33.50
N TRP A 421 -0.05 16.16 33.37
CA TRP A 421 -0.04 15.36 32.14
C TRP A 421 -1.14 15.79 31.15
N LEU A 422 -2.33 16.14 31.66
CA LEU A 422 -3.48 16.56 30.84
C LEU A 422 -3.19 17.79 29.98
N ALA A 423 -2.56 18.83 30.55
CA ALA A 423 -2.32 20.06 29.80
C ALA A 423 -1.47 19.87 28.53
N PRO A 424 -0.30 19.21 28.59
CA PRO A 424 0.46 18.84 27.39
C PRO A 424 -0.36 18.01 26.39
N ALA A 425 -1.05 16.96 26.84
CA ALA A 425 -1.84 16.07 25.98
C ALA A 425 -2.98 16.80 25.25
N ILE A 426 -3.79 17.59 25.96
CA ILE A 426 -4.89 18.39 25.37
C ILE A 426 -4.33 19.44 24.40
N THR A 427 -3.20 20.05 24.73
CA THR A 427 -2.54 21.03 23.87
C THR A 427 -2.05 20.39 22.59
N LEU A 428 -1.44 19.21 22.67
CA LEU A 428 -0.99 18.46 21.51
C LEU A 428 -2.17 18.06 20.60
N ALA A 429 -3.24 17.53 21.18
CA ALA A 429 -4.48 17.20 20.46
C ALA A 429 -5.05 18.42 19.72
N ARG A 430 -5.17 19.55 20.42
CA ARG A 430 -5.62 20.82 19.82
C ARG A 430 -4.72 21.26 18.66
N PHE A 431 -3.40 21.23 18.84
CA PHE A 431 -2.44 21.63 17.80
C PHE A 431 -2.55 20.72 16.57
N ARG A 432 -2.71 19.41 16.77
CA ARG A 432 -2.97 18.43 15.70
C ARG A 432 -4.24 18.77 14.91
N PHE A 433 -5.34 19.12 15.58
CA PHE A 433 -6.59 19.53 14.91
C PHE A 433 -6.44 20.83 14.12
N VAL A 434 -5.74 21.83 14.68
CA VAL A 434 -5.48 23.10 13.98
C VAL A 434 -4.60 22.87 12.75
N ALA A 435 -3.51 22.10 12.87
CA ALA A 435 -2.63 21.79 11.76
C ALA A 435 -3.38 21.06 10.63
N ALA A 436 -4.17 20.04 10.98
CA ALA A 436 -5.03 19.32 10.06
C ALA A 436 -6.01 20.26 9.32
N GLN A 437 -6.66 21.17 10.05
CA GLN A 437 -7.57 22.16 9.47
C GLN A 437 -6.87 23.13 8.50
N GLU A 438 -5.68 23.60 8.84
CA GLU A 438 -4.90 24.51 7.98
C GLU A 438 -4.42 23.81 6.71
N ILE A 439 -3.96 22.55 6.81
CA ILE A 439 -3.59 21.73 5.65
C ILE A 439 -4.82 21.52 4.75
N LEU A 440 -5.96 21.15 5.34
CA LEU A 440 -7.21 20.96 4.61
C LEU A 440 -7.63 22.26 3.90
N ASN A 441 -7.50 23.41 4.55
CA ASN A 441 -7.81 24.70 3.95
C ASN A 441 -6.83 25.09 2.83
N ALA A 442 -5.53 24.89 3.02
CA ALA A 442 -4.51 25.22 2.05
C ALA A 442 -4.60 24.40 0.75
N HIS A 443 -4.99 23.13 0.86
CA HIS A 443 -5.11 22.22 -0.30
C HIS A 443 -6.48 22.31 -0.99
N MET A 444 -7.52 22.78 -0.28
CA MET A 444 -8.91 22.77 -0.77
C MET A 444 -9.51 24.16 -1.03
N GLN A 445 -8.78 25.27 -0.83
CA GLN A 445 -9.21 26.62 -1.24
C GLN A 445 -9.09 26.79 -2.77
N ASP A 446 -10.18 26.46 -3.49
CA ASP A 446 -10.54 26.79 -4.89
C ASP A 446 -9.43 26.70 -5.97
N ALA A 447 -9.39 25.70 -6.85
CA ALA A 447 -10.26 25.55 -8.03
C ALA A 447 -10.42 26.78 -8.97
N THR A 448 -9.81 27.95 -8.67
CA THR A 448 -9.90 29.16 -9.52
C THR A 448 -8.58 29.92 -9.74
N GLY A 449 -7.42 29.38 -9.33
CA GLY A 449 -6.11 29.94 -9.73
C GLY A 449 -5.62 31.13 -8.92
N GLY A 450 -5.80 31.11 -7.59
CA GLY A 450 -5.09 32.04 -6.70
C GLY A 450 -3.60 31.66 -6.51
N GLU A 451 -2.75 32.65 -6.21
CA GLU A 451 -1.29 32.51 -6.00
C GLU A 451 -0.88 31.53 -4.86
N HIS A 452 -1.84 31.01 -4.09
CA HIS A 452 -1.64 30.11 -2.96
C HIS A 452 -2.21 28.70 -3.16
N ALA A 453 -2.82 28.41 -4.32
CA ALA A 453 -3.32 27.09 -4.64
C ALA A 453 -2.18 26.22 -5.19
N PHE A 454 -2.07 24.96 -4.75
CA PHE A 454 -1.22 23.96 -5.39
C PHE A 454 -1.65 23.81 -6.87
N PRO A 455 -0.81 24.19 -7.86
CA PRO A 455 -1.20 24.12 -9.26
C PRO A 455 -0.93 22.69 -9.75
N LEU A 456 -1.96 21.86 -9.83
CA LEU A 456 -1.81 20.49 -10.34
C LEU A 456 -2.94 20.16 -11.31
N GLY A 457 -2.55 19.60 -12.47
CA GLY A 457 -3.38 19.41 -13.66
C GLY A 457 -4.57 18.46 -13.48
N ALA A 458 -5.36 18.30 -14.53
CA ALA A 458 -6.49 17.38 -14.57
C ALA A 458 -6.02 15.95 -14.30
N ALA A 459 -6.60 15.30 -13.28
CA ALA A 459 -6.23 13.96 -12.86
C ALA A 459 -7.24 12.92 -13.39
N PRO A 460 -6.79 11.70 -13.76
CA PRO A 460 -7.67 10.62 -14.21
C PRO A 460 -8.56 10.07 -13.08
N GLN A 461 -9.61 9.33 -13.46
CA GLN A 461 -10.57 8.72 -12.54
C GLN A 461 -9.92 7.70 -11.59
N TYR A 462 -10.42 7.71 -10.36
CA TYR A 462 -10.09 6.86 -9.21
C TYR A 462 -10.60 5.42 -9.39
N ALA A 463 -9.80 4.40 -9.03
CA ALA A 463 -10.21 2.98 -8.99
C ALA A 463 -10.49 2.54 -7.52
N PRO A 464 -11.76 2.51 -7.07
CA PRO A 464 -12.12 2.31 -5.65
C PRO A 464 -11.67 0.99 -5.04
N ASP A 465 -11.80 -0.11 -5.79
CA ASP A 465 -11.66 -1.47 -5.24
C ASP A 465 -10.21 -1.82 -4.92
N ALA A 466 -9.31 -1.31 -5.75
CA ALA A 466 -7.89 -1.51 -5.58
C ALA A 466 -7.38 -0.80 -4.30
N LEU A 467 -8.01 0.33 -3.96
CA LEU A 467 -7.61 1.17 -2.84
C LEU A 467 -8.08 0.58 -1.52
N ASN A 468 -9.27 0.01 -1.52
CA ASN A 468 -9.80 -0.70 -0.35
C ASN A 468 -8.93 -1.90 0.01
N THR A 469 -8.46 -2.67 -0.98
CA THR A 469 -7.60 -3.84 -0.72
C THR A 469 -6.25 -3.43 -0.12
N MET A 470 -5.65 -2.35 -0.63
CA MET A 470 -4.42 -1.80 -0.05
C MET A 470 -4.65 -1.29 1.38
N ASP A 471 -5.77 -0.60 1.63
CA ASP A 471 -6.13 -0.13 2.96
C ASP A 471 -6.29 -1.30 3.94
N GLU A 472 -6.90 -2.41 3.51
CA GLU A 472 -7.04 -3.65 4.28
C GLU A 472 -5.70 -4.34 4.55
N ILE A 473 -4.79 -4.34 3.57
CA ILE A 473 -3.43 -4.88 3.75
C ILE A 473 -2.67 -4.12 4.83
N VAL A 474 -2.68 -2.78 4.76
CA VAL A 474 -2.00 -1.93 5.74
C VAL A 474 -2.67 -2.05 7.12
N ALA A 475 -4.01 -2.14 7.17
CA ALA A 475 -4.75 -2.37 8.41
C ALA A 475 -4.30 -3.67 9.09
N ASN A 476 -4.39 -4.79 8.37
CA ASN A 476 -4.03 -6.11 8.89
C ASN A 476 -2.57 -6.14 9.36
N PHE A 477 -1.66 -5.43 8.68
CA PHE A 477 -0.27 -5.33 9.09
C PHE A 477 -0.11 -4.54 10.40
N ALA A 478 -0.76 -3.39 10.50
CA ALA A 478 -0.75 -2.57 11.71
C ALA A 478 -1.35 -3.33 12.91
N GLU A 479 -2.51 -3.97 12.73
CA GLU A 479 -3.16 -4.81 13.75
C GLU A 479 -2.25 -5.97 14.19
N THR A 480 -1.59 -6.65 13.25
CA THR A 480 -0.66 -7.74 13.55
C THR A 480 0.50 -7.26 14.44
N ASN A 481 1.09 -6.11 14.11
CA ASN A 481 2.18 -5.56 14.92
C ASN A 481 1.69 -5.08 16.30
N GLN A 482 0.48 -4.53 16.38
CA GLN A 482 -0.12 -4.10 17.64
C GLN A 482 -0.32 -5.27 18.59
N GLU A 483 -0.95 -6.35 18.12
CA GLU A 483 -1.13 -7.59 18.90
C GLU A 483 0.21 -8.16 19.37
N PHE A 484 1.24 -8.07 18.53
CA PHE A 484 2.59 -8.47 18.92
C PHE A 484 3.13 -7.64 20.07
N LEU A 485 3.02 -6.31 19.99
CA LEU A 485 3.50 -5.41 21.02
C LEU A 485 2.72 -5.58 22.33
N TYR A 486 1.40 -5.75 22.27
CA TYR A 486 0.59 -6.04 23.46
C TYR A 486 1.05 -7.30 24.17
N TYR A 487 1.29 -8.38 23.43
CA TYR A 487 1.78 -9.63 24.02
C TYR A 487 3.13 -9.42 24.70
N LEU A 488 4.05 -8.70 24.06
CA LEU A 488 5.36 -8.43 24.64
C LEU A 488 5.29 -7.60 25.92
N VAL A 489 4.41 -6.60 25.98
CA VAL A 489 4.24 -5.74 27.17
C VAL A 489 3.59 -6.51 28.31
N ASP A 490 2.57 -7.32 28.03
CA ASP A 490 1.85 -8.12 29.04
C ASP A 490 2.74 -9.24 29.62
N ASP A 491 3.58 -9.86 28.79
CA ASP A 491 4.51 -10.92 29.22
C ASP A 491 5.75 -10.38 29.95
N ALA A 492 6.20 -9.17 29.62
CA ALA A 492 7.44 -8.62 30.16
C ALA A 492 7.30 -7.88 31.51
N ASP A 493 6.08 -7.57 31.98
CA ASP A 493 5.82 -6.77 33.21
C ASP A 493 6.68 -5.48 33.25
N ASP A 494 7.01 -4.95 32.06
CA ASP A 494 8.17 -4.07 31.87
C ASP A 494 7.75 -2.62 31.61
N SER A 495 8.09 -1.75 32.56
CA SER A 495 7.86 -0.29 32.50
C SER A 495 8.69 0.43 31.42
N VAL A 496 9.59 -0.30 30.74
CA VAL A 496 10.50 0.15 29.69
C VAL A 496 9.78 0.56 28.42
N LEU A 497 8.68 -0.12 28.10
CA LEU A 497 7.93 0.04 26.86
C LEU A 497 6.77 1.04 26.96
N ALA A 498 6.53 1.60 28.16
CA ALA A 498 5.55 2.66 28.41
C ALA A 498 6.07 4.03 27.92
N ASP A 499 6.52 4.07 26.67
CA ASP A 499 7.16 5.20 26.02
C ASP A 499 6.18 5.96 25.10
N ASP A 500 6.54 7.19 24.72
CA ASP A 500 5.72 8.10 23.90
C ASP A 500 5.27 7.47 22.57
N ILE A 501 6.09 6.61 21.95
CA ILE A 501 5.70 5.91 20.70
C ILE A 501 4.56 4.92 20.95
N TYR A 502 4.60 4.19 22.06
CA TYR A 502 3.54 3.25 22.41
C TYR A 502 2.24 3.99 22.73
N GLN A 503 2.33 5.11 23.47
CA GLN A 503 1.18 5.98 23.73
C GLN A 503 0.61 6.62 22.44
N ASP A 504 1.46 6.97 21.47
CA ASP A 504 1.01 7.50 20.18
C ASP A 504 0.35 6.40 19.32
N LEU A 505 0.82 5.15 19.41
CA LEU A 505 0.19 3.99 18.78
C LEU A 505 -1.19 3.67 19.39
N LEU A 506 -1.28 3.64 20.73
CA LEU A 506 -2.54 3.44 21.45
C LEU A 506 -3.56 4.53 21.10
N SER A 507 -3.16 5.80 21.22
CA SER A 507 -4.04 6.93 20.88
C SER A 507 -4.40 6.98 19.40
N THR A 508 -3.53 6.58 18.48
CA THR A 508 -3.89 6.43 17.07
C THR A 508 -5.01 5.39 16.89
N THR A 509 -4.94 4.29 17.64
CA THR A 509 -5.90 3.18 17.57
C THR A 509 -7.26 3.56 18.16
N ASP A 510 -7.26 4.15 19.36
CA ASP A 510 -8.49 4.61 20.00
C ASP A 510 -9.16 5.72 19.16
N GLY A 511 -8.34 6.63 18.62
CA GLY A 511 -8.78 7.66 17.69
C GLY A 511 -9.38 7.10 16.40
N LEU A 512 -8.79 6.05 15.83
CA LEU A 512 -9.32 5.33 14.67
C LEU A 512 -10.73 4.80 14.95
N TYR A 513 -10.91 4.04 16.04
CA TYR A 513 -12.22 3.47 16.39
C TYR A 513 -13.28 4.56 16.60
N PHE A 514 -12.92 5.66 17.25
CA PHE A 514 -13.86 6.77 17.45
C PHE A 514 -14.24 7.44 16.12
N ILE A 515 -13.27 7.76 15.27
CA ILE A 515 -13.52 8.39 13.98
C ILE A 515 -14.36 7.45 13.08
N GLU A 516 -14.14 6.14 13.13
CA GLU A 516 -14.95 5.16 12.42
C GLU A 516 -16.38 5.03 12.97
N ASN A 517 -16.55 5.08 14.31
CA ASN A 517 -17.84 4.83 14.96
C ASN A 517 -18.76 6.05 15.05
N GLU A 518 -18.23 7.24 15.33
CA GLU A 518 -19.02 8.48 15.42
C GLU A 518 -19.46 9.00 14.03
N PHE A 519 -18.88 8.48 12.94
CA PHE A 519 -19.22 8.87 11.57
C PHE A 519 -19.76 7.72 10.70
N LEU A 520 -21.08 7.67 10.56
CA LEU A 520 -21.73 7.05 9.39
C LEU A 520 -22.02 8.11 8.32
N ALA A 521 -21.41 7.92 7.14
CA ALA A 521 -21.60 8.64 5.85
C ALA A 521 -20.60 9.75 5.45
N LEU A 522 -19.33 9.63 5.84
CA LEU A 522 -18.23 10.30 5.14
C LEU A 522 -17.19 9.31 4.66
N ASN A 523 -16.83 9.39 3.38
CA ASN A 523 -15.55 9.00 2.77
C ASN A 523 -14.62 8.08 3.61
N THR A 524 -15.14 6.94 4.09
CA THR A 524 -14.54 6.09 5.12
C THR A 524 -13.21 5.53 4.67
N ALA A 525 -13.07 5.29 3.36
CA ALA A 525 -11.84 4.79 2.76
C ALA A 525 -10.65 5.74 2.96
N SER A 526 -10.79 7.05 2.70
CA SER A 526 -9.62 7.97 2.86
C SER A 526 -9.28 8.24 4.32
N ALA A 527 -10.27 8.21 5.21
CA ALA A 527 -10.05 8.29 6.65
C ALA A 527 -9.29 7.05 7.14
N ARG A 528 -9.87 5.86 6.93
CA ARG A 528 -9.24 4.57 7.23
C ARG A 528 -7.83 4.47 6.65
N ARG A 529 -7.61 4.94 5.43
CA ARG A 529 -6.28 4.95 4.78
C ARG A 529 -5.22 5.73 5.54
N GLY A 530 -5.49 6.99 5.86
CA GLY A 530 -4.55 7.81 6.63
C GLY A 530 -4.22 7.15 7.96
N LEU A 531 -5.26 6.65 8.63
CA LEU A 531 -5.14 6.02 9.94
C LEU A 531 -4.31 4.74 9.89
N ASN A 532 -4.55 3.86 8.92
CA ASN A 532 -3.80 2.62 8.75
C ASN A 532 -2.33 2.90 8.44
N MET A 533 -2.04 3.90 7.59
CA MET A 533 -0.66 4.32 7.31
C MET A 533 0.04 4.81 8.58
N ARG A 534 -0.64 5.59 9.43
CA ARG A 534 -0.08 6.06 10.71
C ARG A 534 0.20 4.90 11.65
N ALA A 535 -0.79 4.02 11.86
CA ALA A 535 -0.65 2.86 12.73
C ALA A 535 0.45 1.90 12.26
N PHE A 536 0.66 1.76 10.94
CA PHE A 536 1.78 1.02 10.39
C PHE A 536 3.13 1.63 10.79
N VAL A 537 3.32 2.95 10.62
CA VAL A 537 4.58 3.62 10.97
C VAL A 537 4.86 3.52 12.46
N ASP A 538 3.86 3.83 13.30
CA ASP A 538 4.04 3.83 14.75
C ASP A 538 4.34 2.42 15.29
N SER A 539 3.65 1.40 14.78
CA SER A 539 3.90 0.00 15.17
C SER A 539 5.27 -0.50 14.70
N ALA A 540 5.73 -0.10 13.51
CA ALA A 540 7.06 -0.44 13.02
C ALA A 540 8.17 0.20 13.86
N LEU A 541 7.98 1.45 14.31
CA LEU A 541 8.93 2.12 15.19
C LEU A 541 8.94 1.50 16.59
N ALA A 542 7.78 1.15 17.15
CA ALA A 542 7.68 0.48 18.43
C ALA A 542 8.39 -0.89 18.42
N LEU A 543 8.20 -1.69 17.36
CA LEU A 543 8.93 -2.94 17.14
C LEU A 543 10.44 -2.71 17.02
N THR A 544 10.85 -1.70 16.26
CA THR A 544 12.26 -1.35 16.11
C THR A 544 12.87 -1.03 17.46
N ARG A 545 12.18 -0.24 18.30
CA ARG A 545 12.64 0.04 19.67
C ARG A 545 12.78 -1.22 20.49
N TYR A 546 11.75 -2.06 20.51
CA TYR A 546 11.75 -3.30 21.30
C TYR A 546 12.97 -4.18 20.99
N TYR A 547 13.30 -4.36 19.70
CA TYR A 547 14.39 -5.24 19.30
C TYR A 547 15.77 -4.60 19.29
N MET A 548 15.85 -3.27 19.25
CA MET A 548 17.13 -2.55 19.08
C MET A 548 17.61 -1.86 20.33
N LEU A 549 16.81 -1.79 21.39
CA LEU A 549 17.16 -1.05 22.60
C LEU A 549 17.46 -1.99 23.77
N GLU A 550 18.57 -1.68 24.44
CA GLU A 550 18.95 -2.27 25.72
C GLU A 550 19.12 -1.15 26.75
N PHE A 551 18.92 -1.48 28.02
CA PHE A 551 19.26 -0.56 29.10
C PHE A 551 20.76 -0.36 29.22
N SER A 552 21.17 0.88 29.41
CA SER A 552 22.54 1.21 29.76
C SER A 552 22.93 0.51 31.05
N GLU A 553 24.04 -0.25 31.03
CA GLU A 553 24.62 -0.85 32.23
C GLU A 553 24.99 0.21 33.30
N ALA A 554 25.23 1.46 32.89
CA ALA A 554 25.60 2.55 33.78
C ALA A 554 24.39 3.27 34.41
N ASP A 555 23.25 3.27 33.73
CA ASP A 555 22.00 3.87 34.19
C ASP A 555 20.81 3.10 33.61
N PRO A 556 20.17 2.21 34.41
CA PRO A 556 19.04 1.41 33.95
C PRO A 556 17.76 2.23 33.66
N THR A 557 17.82 3.56 33.73
CA THR A 557 16.76 4.45 33.22
C THR A 557 17.04 5.00 31.82
N GLN A 558 18.21 4.71 31.26
CA GLN A 558 18.61 5.16 29.92
C GLN A 558 18.63 4.01 28.92
N LEU A 559 18.01 4.23 27.77
CA LEU A 559 18.02 3.31 26.63
C LEU A 559 19.23 3.58 25.73
N THR A 560 19.91 2.51 25.31
CA THR A 560 21.01 2.55 24.36
C THR A 560 20.73 1.59 23.21
N ALA A 561 21.27 1.87 22.02
CA ALA A 561 21.14 0.94 20.90
C ALA A 561 21.99 -0.33 21.18
N ALA A 562 21.33 -1.48 21.22
CA ALA A 562 21.95 -2.80 21.35
C ALA A 562 22.84 -3.13 20.13
N ASP A 563 22.39 -2.72 18.93
CA ASP A 563 23.15 -2.85 17.68
C ASP A 563 23.01 -1.58 16.81
N ASP A 564 23.97 -0.66 16.99
CA ASP A 564 24.01 0.61 16.28
C ASP A 564 24.16 0.46 14.75
N ALA A 565 24.83 -0.60 14.30
CA ALA A 565 25.07 -0.87 12.89
C ALA A 565 23.79 -1.33 12.19
N LEU A 566 22.95 -2.09 12.89
CA LEU A 566 21.66 -2.54 12.38
C LEU A 566 20.65 -1.38 12.26
N LEU A 567 20.56 -0.51 13.27
CA LEU A 567 19.73 0.70 13.18
C LEU A 567 20.17 1.61 12.02
N GLU A 568 21.48 1.78 11.81
CA GLU A 568 22.00 2.54 10.69
C GLU A 568 21.66 1.89 9.33
N GLN A 569 21.61 0.57 9.24
CA GLN A 569 21.16 -0.12 8.02
C GLN A 569 19.67 0.11 7.75
N MET A 570 18.81 0.03 8.78
CA MET A 570 17.38 0.34 8.66
C MET A 570 17.16 1.78 8.19
N MET A 571 17.92 2.72 8.74
CA MET A 571 17.93 4.13 8.35
C MET A 571 18.31 4.33 6.89
N ASN A 572 19.43 3.75 6.47
CA ASN A 572 19.89 3.82 5.09
C ASN A 572 18.90 3.18 4.12
N PHE A 573 18.27 2.07 4.53
CA PHE A 573 17.22 1.42 3.76
C PHE A 573 16.00 2.33 3.62
N GLY A 574 15.43 2.83 4.72
CA GLY A 574 14.28 3.76 4.70
C GLY A 574 14.55 5.01 3.85
N GLN A 575 15.74 5.60 3.97
CA GLN A 575 16.14 6.76 3.15
C GLN A 575 16.19 6.43 1.65
N GLN A 576 16.83 5.31 1.29
CA GLN A 576 16.90 4.87 -0.11
C GLN A 576 15.52 4.58 -0.68
N ARG A 577 14.62 3.99 0.12
CA ARG A 577 13.24 3.71 -0.25
C ARG A 577 12.45 4.98 -0.51
N ALA A 578 12.48 5.93 0.41
CA ALA A 578 11.80 7.21 0.24
C ALA A 578 12.26 7.93 -1.03
N ARG A 579 13.57 7.94 -1.30
CA ARG A 579 14.13 8.52 -2.53
C ARG A 579 13.63 7.82 -3.79
N GLN A 580 13.58 6.49 -3.80
CA GLN A 580 13.10 5.72 -4.93
C GLN A 580 11.60 5.96 -5.17
N ALA A 581 10.78 5.98 -4.11
CA ALA A 581 9.35 6.22 -4.20
C ALA A 581 9.01 7.59 -4.80
N LEU A 582 9.76 8.63 -4.41
CA LEU A 582 9.61 10.00 -4.92
C LEU A 582 10.00 10.17 -6.40
N LEU A 583 10.65 9.17 -7.02
CA LEU A 583 11.05 9.22 -8.43
C LEU A 583 9.97 8.69 -9.39
N PHE A 584 8.88 8.10 -8.88
CA PHE A 584 7.85 7.50 -9.71
C PHE A 584 6.90 8.52 -10.37
N GLU A 585 6.73 9.71 -9.79
CA GLU A 585 5.91 10.81 -10.33
C GLU A 585 6.64 12.17 -10.28
N PRO A 586 6.16 13.22 -10.98
CA PRO A 586 6.71 14.57 -10.87
C PRO A 586 6.68 15.08 -9.42
N ALA A 587 7.75 15.75 -9.00
CA ALA A 587 7.93 16.28 -7.64
C ALA A 587 6.74 17.13 -7.12
N ALA A 588 6.03 17.82 -8.01
CA ALA A 588 4.88 18.65 -7.61
C ALA A 588 3.69 17.81 -7.09
N ALA A 589 3.58 16.54 -7.47
CA ALA A 589 2.55 15.64 -7.00
C ALA A 589 2.82 15.19 -5.54
N HIS A 590 4.09 14.97 -5.17
CA HIS A 590 4.51 14.40 -3.89
C HIS A 590 4.64 15.41 -2.73
N SER A 591 3.83 16.47 -2.67
CA SER A 591 4.07 17.58 -1.73
C SER A 591 4.20 17.16 -0.25
N THR A 592 3.37 16.22 0.23
CA THR A 592 3.41 15.70 1.60
C THR A 592 4.57 14.72 1.80
N ALA A 593 4.78 13.80 0.86
CA ALA A 593 5.90 12.85 0.92
C ALA A 593 7.27 13.56 0.91
N MET A 594 7.42 14.60 0.09
CA MET A 594 8.62 15.43 0.05
C MET A 594 8.81 16.22 1.35
N TYR A 595 7.72 16.65 2.00
CA TYR A 595 7.80 17.30 3.31
C TYR A 595 8.42 16.36 4.35
N HIS A 596 7.90 15.13 4.46
CA HIS A 596 8.43 14.12 5.39
C HIS A 596 9.88 13.74 5.08
N PHE A 597 10.21 13.57 3.78
CA PHE A 597 11.58 13.29 3.36
C PHE A 597 12.54 14.44 3.71
N ALA A 598 12.16 15.69 3.41
CA ALA A 598 12.98 16.85 3.73
C ALA A 598 13.16 17.06 5.24
N LEU A 599 12.12 16.77 6.02
CA LEU A 599 12.18 16.79 7.48
C LEU A 599 13.17 15.73 7.98
N ALA A 600 13.13 14.50 7.46
CA ALA A 600 14.08 13.45 7.79
C ALA A 600 15.54 13.86 7.47
N GLU A 601 15.80 14.39 6.28
CA GLU A 601 17.15 14.84 5.89
C GLU A 601 17.65 15.98 6.81
N SER A 602 16.77 16.89 7.24
CA SER A 602 17.18 17.99 8.12
C SER A 602 17.60 17.57 9.53
N MET A 603 17.11 16.42 9.98
CA MET A 603 17.48 15.88 11.28
C MET A 603 18.96 15.46 11.27
N GLN A 604 19.61 15.30 10.10
CA GLN A 604 21.05 14.99 9.95
C GLN A 604 21.97 16.09 10.49
N ASP A 605 21.52 17.35 10.55
CA ASP A 605 22.38 18.51 10.86
C ASP A 605 22.47 18.89 12.35
N ALA A 606 21.94 18.06 13.27
CA ALA A 606 22.22 18.24 14.70
C ALA A 606 23.68 17.81 14.99
N PRO A 607 24.59 18.71 15.40
CA PRO A 607 25.99 18.35 15.52
C PRO A 607 26.23 17.53 16.80
N ALA A 608 27.02 16.46 16.70
CA ALA A 608 27.90 16.05 17.79
C ALA A 608 29.19 15.37 17.32
N PRO A 609 30.11 16.03 16.59
CA PRO A 609 31.47 15.55 16.49
C PRO A 609 32.26 15.99 17.74
N SER A 610 32.00 15.37 18.91
CA SER A 610 32.95 15.24 20.06
C SER A 610 32.36 14.73 21.41
N ALA A 611 31.14 14.17 21.49
CA ALA A 611 30.64 13.59 22.74
C ALA A 611 30.88 12.06 22.81
N PRO A 612 31.30 11.49 23.95
CA PRO A 612 31.45 10.05 24.14
C PRO A 612 30.09 9.39 24.43
N ALA A 613 29.81 8.28 23.72
CA ALA A 613 28.61 7.42 23.78
C ALA A 613 27.28 8.10 23.35
N PRO A 614 26.35 7.35 22.71
CA PRO A 614 25.09 7.91 22.24
C PRO A 614 24.22 8.30 23.43
N ASP A 615 24.07 9.61 23.67
CA ASP A 615 22.99 10.12 24.51
C ASP A 615 21.65 9.63 23.94
N THR A 616 20.70 9.29 24.82
CA THR A 616 19.32 8.89 24.46
C THR A 616 18.67 9.83 23.44
N ALA A 617 19.02 11.12 23.46
CA ALA A 617 18.55 12.13 22.52
C ALA A 617 18.99 11.90 21.05
N ASP A 618 20.15 11.30 20.81
CA ASP A 618 20.62 10.95 19.45
C ASP A 618 19.83 9.76 18.88
N LEU A 619 19.59 8.77 19.73
CA LEU A 619 18.80 7.59 19.40
C LEU A 619 17.34 7.92 19.08
N GLU A 620 16.70 8.75 19.92
CA GLU A 620 15.36 9.30 19.69
C GLU A 620 15.27 10.00 18.33
N SER A 621 16.25 10.86 18.05
CA SER A 621 16.31 11.61 16.79
C SER A 621 16.46 10.70 15.57
N ARG A 622 17.17 9.58 15.70
CA ARG A 622 17.33 8.59 14.63
C ARG A 622 16.07 7.77 14.40
N LEU A 623 15.38 7.35 15.47
CA LEU A 623 14.10 6.64 15.36
C LEU A 623 13.00 7.54 14.76
N GLN A 624 12.94 8.81 15.16
CA GLN A 624 12.04 9.78 14.53
C GLN A 624 12.35 9.93 13.04
N ARG A 625 13.63 10.00 12.68
CA ARG A 625 14.07 10.10 11.28
C ARG A 625 13.68 8.86 10.47
N LEU A 626 13.80 7.66 11.04
CA LEU A 626 13.33 6.41 10.43
C LEU A 626 11.83 6.51 10.13
N GLY A 627 11.04 6.99 11.10
CA GLY A 627 9.60 7.21 10.96
C GLY A 627 9.25 8.16 9.83
N GLN A 628 10.00 9.27 9.70
CA GLN A 628 9.79 10.24 8.61
C GLN A 628 10.13 9.65 7.23
N TYR A 629 11.15 8.79 7.12
CA TYR A 629 11.41 8.08 5.87
C TYR A 629 10.29 7.10 5.51
N TRP A 630 9.75 6.35 6.48
CA TRP A 630 8.60 5.48 6.24
C TRP A 630 7.37 6.26 5.80
N GLN A 631 7.08 7.36 6.49
CA GLN A 631 5.98 8.24 6.15
C GLN A 631 6.10 8.80 4.72
N ALA A 632 7.28 9.30 4.35
CA ALA A 632 7.56 9.79 3.01
C ALA A 632 7.37 8.70 1.95
N THR A 633 7.82 7.49 2.26
CA THR A 633 7.74 6.34 1.36
C THR A 633 6.29 5.95 1.09
N LEU A 634 5.50 5.73 2.15
CA LEU A 634 4.08 5.33 2.06
C LEU A 634 3.24 6.36 1.30
N GLU A 635 3.44 7.65 1.57
CA GLU A 635 2.70 8.71 0.87
C GLU A 635 3.10 8.85 -0.60
N ALA A 636 4.39 8.72 -0.91
CA ALA A 636 4.86 8.78 -2.28
C ALA A 636 4.28 7.63 -3.10
N GLN A 637 4.29 6.41 -2.57
CA GLN A 637 3.74 5.25 -3.23
C GLN A 637 2.23 5.33 -3.40
N LEU A 638 1.50 5.70 -2.34
CA LEU A 638 0.06 5.88 -2.42
C LEU A 638 -0.32 6.79 -3.58
N LEU A 639 0.42 7.90 -3.72
CA LEU A 639 0.17 8.84 -4.80
C LEU A 639 0.53 8.27 -6.17
N SER A 640 1.71 7.68 -6.33
CA SER A 640 2.16 7.03 -7.57
C SER A 640 1.24 5.91 -8.02
N TRP A 641 0.60 5.28 -7.04
CA TRP A 641 -0.35 4.20 -7.26
C TRP A 641 -1.72 4.73 -7.68
N ILE A 642 -2.26 5.74 -6.98
CA ILE A 642 -3.50 6.45 -7.37
C ILE A 642 -3.38 7.05 -8.79
N SER A 643 -2.20 7.52 -9.18
CA SER A 643 -1.94 8.13 -10.49
C SER A 643 -1.64 7.14 -11.62
N GLY A 644 -1.48 5.86 -11.29
CA GLY A 644 -1.11 4.80 -12.23
C GLY A 644 0.33 4.90 -12.77
N ALA A 645 1.19 5.81 -12.25
CA ALA A 645 2.62 5.77 -12.59
C ALA A 645 3.30 4.52 -12.10
N TYR A 646 2.86 4.01 -10.96
CA TYR A 646 3.37 2.78 -10.39
C TYR A 646 3.24 1.62 -11.37
N ASP A 647 2.05 1.44 -11.96
CA ASP A 647 1.78 0.40 -12.96
C ASP A 647 2.65 0.58 -14.23
N ARG A 648 2.85 1.83 -14.68
CA ARG A 648 3.73 2.13 -15.83
C ARG A 648 5.20 1.81 -15.53
N ALA A 649 5.69 2.14 -14.35
CA ALA A 649 7.06 1.85 -13.93
C ALA A 649 7.31 0.34 -13.81
N VAL A 650 6.35 -0.38 -13.23
CA VAL A 650 6.38 -1.86 -13.13
C VAL A 650 6.36 -2.50 -14.52
N ALA A 651 5.48 -2.06 -15.42
CA ALA A 651 5.39 -2.59 -16.78
C ALA A 651 6.71 -2.42 -17.55
N ASN A 652 7.34 -1.25 -17.44
CA ASN A 652 8.62 -0.96 -18.08
C ASN A 652 9.75 -1.86 -17.53
N GLU A 653 9.78 -2.10 -16.21
CA GLU A 653 10.80 -2.95 -15.59
C GLU A 653 10.59 -4.45 -15.89
N VAL A 654 9.34 -4.91 -15.94
CA VAL A 654 8.99 -6.27 -16.41
C VAL A 654 9.46 -6.47 -17.86
N ALA A 655 9.13 -5.54 -18.74
CA ALA A 655 9.52 -5.57 -20.14
C ALA A 655 11.05 -5.57 -20.31
N ARG A 656 11.77 -4.84 -19.46
CA ARG A 656 13.23 -4.76 -19.50
C ARG A 656 13.93 -6.01 -18.99
N THR A 657 13.40 -6.64 -17.93
CA THR A 657 14.10 -7.72 -17.22
C THR A 657 13.62 -9.12 -17.57
N ASN A 658 12.49 -9.24 -18.27
CA ASN A 658 11.82 -10.51 -18.57
C ASN A 658 11.59 -11.38 -17.31
N ARG A 659 11.51 -10.72 -16.16
CA ARG A 659 11.13 -11.25 -14.85
C ARG A 659 9.92 -10.46 -14.38
N HIS A 660 9.06 -11.07 -13.56
CA HIS A 660 8.10 -10.29 -12.78
C HIS A 660 8.89 -9.25 -12.01
N ALA A 661 8.67 -7.95 -12.26
CA ALA A 661 9.28 -6.89 -11.49
C ALA A 661 8.51 -6.83 -10.16
N PRO A 662 9.10 -7.23 -9.04
CA PRO A 662 8.59 -6.92 -7.73
C PRO A 662 9.11 -5.51 -7.44
N LEU A 663 8.24 -4.56 -7.70
CA LEU A 663 8.38 -3.30 -7.04
C LEU A 663 7.31 -3.26 -5.95
N TRP A 664 7.75 -2.64 -4.87
CA TRP A 664 7.39 -2.80 -3.47
C TRP A 664 6.57 -1.59 -3.04
N GLU A 665 5.67 -1.90 -2.12
CA GLU A 665 4.88 -1.01 -1.26
C GLU A 665 3.76 -0.20 -1.95
N LEU A 666 2.55 -0.58 -1.53
CA LEU A 666 1.25 -0.02 -1.87
C LEU A 666 0.81 -0.17 -3.33
N GLY A 667 0.82 -1.41 -3.81
CA GLY A 667 -0.23 -1.90 -4.71
C GLY A 667 0.20 -2.32 -6.11
N ARG A 668 0.13 -3.63 -6.36
CA ARG A 668 -0.78 -4.11 -7.40
C ARG A 668 -2.03 -4.55 -6.66
N VAL A 669 -3.12 -3.84 -6.90
CA VAL A 669 -4.44 -4.46 -6.88
C VAL A 669 -5.12 -4.31 -8.25
N HIS A 670 -4.44 -3.77 -9.28
CA HIS A 670 -5.04 -3.66 -10.62
C HIS A 670 -4.20 -4.04 -11.83
N ALA A 671 -2.97 -4.55 -11.68
CA ALA A 671 -2.26 -5.16 -12.81
C ALA A 671 -2.64 -6.65 -13.06
N LEU A 672 -3.79 -7.07 -12.52
CA LEU A 672 -4.57 -8.23 -12.99
C LEU A 672 -5.98 -7.82 -13.46
N HIS A 673 -6.30 -6.52 -13.51
CA HIS A 673 -7.66 -6.03 -13.82
C HIS A 673 -7.73 -5.02 -14.98
N PHE A 674 -6.62 -4.72 -15.67
CA PHE A 674 -6.73 -4.16 -17.03
C PHE A 674 -7.23 -5.19 -18.07
N ASP A 675 -7.39 -6.47 -17.68
CA ASP A 675 -8.07 -7.49 -18.47
C ASP A 675 -9.59 -7.59 -18.18
N GLN A 676 -10.14 -6.78 -17.27
CA GLN A 676 -11.46 -7.02 -16.65
C GLN A 676 -12.59 -6.03 -16.96
N PRO A 677 -12.66 -5.43 -18.17
CA PRO A 677 -13.98 -5.21 -18.77
C PRO A 677 -14.47 -6.47 -19.49
N THR A 678 -13.58 -7.43 -19.75
CA THR A 678 -13.77 -8.50 -20.75
C THR A 678 -14.20 -9.81 -20.10
N ALA A 679 -13.56 -10.21 -19.00
CA ALA A 679 -13.79 -11.53 -18.42
C ALA A 679 -15.09 -11.61 -17.61
N ILE A 680 -15.55 -10.50 -17.01
CA ILE A 680 -16.88 -10.41 -16.41
C ILE A 680 -17.97 -10.58 -17.48
N LEU A 681 -17.77 -10.02 -18.68
CA LEU A 681 -18.69 -10.20 -19.81
C LEU A 681 -18.59 -11.59 -20.44
N ARG A 682 -17.39 -12.19 -20.55
CA ARG A 682 -17.22 -13.56 -21.07
C ARG A 682 -17.92 -14.65 -20.25
N ASN A 683 -18.27 -14.37 -18.99
CA ASN A 683 -19.09 -15.25 -18.17
C ASN A 683 -20.59 -15.18 -18.52
N ASP A 684 -21.03 -14.10 -19.17
CA ASP A 684 -22.35 -13.97 -19.75
C ASP A 684 -22.35 -14.46 -21.20
N ALA A 685 -23.48 -15.00 -21.65
CA ALA A 685 -23.64 -15.37 -23.05
C ALA A 685 -23.52 -14.10 -23.91
N PRO A 686 -22.65 -14.08 -24.95
CA PRO A 686 -22.52 -12.92 -25.82
C PRO A 686 -23.86 -12.62 -26.51
N ALA A 687 -24.15 -11.33 -26.68
CA ALA A 687 -25.31 -10.85 -27.42
C ALA A 687 -25.23 -11.26 -28.91
N LEU A 688 -24.02 -11.37 -29.44
CA LEU A 688 -23.72 -11.94 -30.75
C LEU A 688 -22.50 -12.87 -30.66
N SER A 689 -22.60 -14.06 -31.24
CA SER A 689 -21.48 -14.98 -31.41
C SER A 689 -21.51 -15.58 -32.81
N ASP A 690 -20.41 -15.52 -33.55
CA ASP A 690 -20.26 -16.21 -34.84
C ASP A 690 -18.87 -16.85 -34.95
N GLU A 691 -18.83 -18.18 -35.05
CA GLU A 691 -17.63 -19.00 -35.30
C GLU A 691 -17.37 -19.16 -36.81
N PHE A 692 -18.15 -18.50 -37.67
CA PHE A 692 -18.05 -18.55 -39.14
C PHE A 692 -18.02 -19.99 -39.71
N ALA A 693 -18.71 -20.92 -39.02
CA ALA A 693 -18.73 -22.34 -39.37
C ALA A 693 -19.45 -22.60 -40.71
N SER A 694 -18.92 -23.54 -41.48
CA SER A 694 -19.44 -23.89 -42.82
C SER A 694 -20.79 -24.63 -42.76
N GLY A 695 -21.88 -23.87 -42.66
CA GLY A 695 -23.25 -24.36 -42.88
C GLY A 695 -23.63 -24.42 -44.36
N ARG A 696 -24.60 -25.28 -44.73
CA ARG A 696 -25.20 -25.28 -46.07
C ARG A 696 -25.92 -23.95 -46.31
N GLY A 697 -25.27 -22.99 -46.98
CA GLY A 697 -25.89 -21.74 -47.43
C GLY A 697 -25.03 -20.46 -47.38
N ARG A 698 -23.83 -20.48 -46.77
CA ARG A 698 -22.93 -19.30 -46.64
C ARG A 698 -21.62 -19.45 -47.43
N GLN A 699 -21.67 -19.80 -48.72
CA GLN A 699 -20.47 -19.84 -49.58
C GLN A 699 -20.46 -18.65 -50.54
N ASN A 700 -19.34 -17.92 -50.62
CA ASN A 700 -19.14 -16.69 -51.40
C ASN A 700 -20.16 -15.58 -51.08
N LEU A 701 -19.89 -14.85 -50.01
CA LEU A 701 -20.78 -13.81 -49.46
C LEU A 701 -20.67 -12.49 -50.24
N TYR A 702 -19.52 -12.25 -50.88
CA TYR A 702 -19.22 -11.05 -51.67
C TYR A 702 -18.13 -11.35 -52.70
N ASP A 703 -18.25 -10.86 -53.94
CA ASP A 703 -17.26 -11.04 -55.01
C ASP A 703 -17.40 -9.91 -56.05
N ASP A 704 -16.44 -8.99 -56.09
CA ASP A 704 -16.35 -7.89 -57.05
C ASP A 704 -14.88 -7.58 -57.47
N GLU A 705 -14.67 -6.48 -58.20
CA GLU A 705 -13.32 -6.07 -58.61
C GLU A 705 -12.42 -5.63 -57.44
N ALA A 706 -13.00 -5.09 -56.36
CA ALA A 706 -12.27 -4.62 -55.19
C ALA A 706 -11.81 -5.76 -54.27
N GLY A 707 -12.62 -6.82 -54.14
CA GLY A 707 -12.27 -7.98 -53.32
C GLY A 707 -13.34 -9.07 -53.24
N THR A 708 -13.05 -10.07 -52.40
CA THR A 708 -13.90 -11.25 -52.21
C THR A 708 -14.03 -11.59 -50.73
N ILE A 709 -15.25 -11.93 -50.28
CA ILE A 709 -15.52 -12.44 -48.93
C ILE A 709 -16.08 -13.86 -49.06
N PHE A 710 -15.41 -14.83 -48.44
CA PHE A 710 -15.78 -16.24 -48.54
C PHE A 710 -15.48 -17.00 -47.25
N LEU A 711 -16.20 -18.11 -47.02
CA LEU A 711 -15.89 -19.01 -45.91
C LEU A 711 -14.92 -20.10 -46.36
N GLN A 712 -13.81 -20.27 -45.65
CA GLN A 712 -12.86 -21.36 -45.88
C GLN A 712 -12.35 -21.90 -44.55
N ARG A 713 -12.35 -23.24 -44.40
CA ARG A 713 -11.90 -23.94 -43.18
C ARG A 713 -12.55 -23.41 -41.88
N ASN A 714 -13.85 -23.11 -41.92
CA ASN A 714 -14.62 -22.53 -40.80
C ASN A 714 -14.11 -21.16 -40.34
N ARG A 715 -13.56 -20.34 -41.25
CA ARG A 715 -13.20 -18.95 -40.98
C ARG A 715 -13.73 -18.07 -42.09
N LEU A 716 -14.01 -16.81 -41.76
CA LEU A 716 -14.39 -15.79 -42.74
C LEU A 716 -13.14 -15.18 -43.34
N HIS A 717 -12.91 -15.39 -44.63
CA HIS A 717 -11.80 -14.76 -45.34
C HIS A 717 -12.30 -13.49 -46.01
N VAL A 718 -11.59 -12.39 -45.79
CA VAL A 718 -11.77 -11.11 -46.49
C VAL A 718 -10.49 -10.87 -47.29
N ARG A 719 -10.61 -10.93 -48.61
CA ARG A 719 -9.50 -10.68 -49.55
C ARG A 719 -9.76 -9.38 -50.31
N VAL A 720 -8.77 -8.51 -50.30
CA VAL A 720 -8.73 -7.28 -51.09
C VAL A 720 -7.75 -7.47 -52.24
N ASN A 721 -8.19 -7.18 -53.46
CA ASN A 721 -7.43 -7.44 -54.70
C ASN A 721 -6.85 -6.16 -55.34
N THR A 722 -7.22 -4.98 -54.84
CA THR A 722 -6.83 -3.69 -55.41
C THR A 722 -6.10 -2.85 -54.36
N PRO A 723 -4.86 -2.37 -54.62
CA PRO A 723 -4.11 -1.53 -53.68
C PRO A 723 -4.86 -0.25 -53.28
N GLY A 724 -4.73 0.17 -52.02
CA GLY A 724 -5.40 1.37 -51.50
C GLY A 724 -6.92 1.22 -51.40
N GLN A 725 -7.43 -0.01 -51.36
CA GLN A 725 -8.84 -0.29 -51.12
C GLN A 725 -9.00 -1.07 -49.81
N LEU A 726 -10.23 -1.02 -49.30
CA LEU A 726 -10.66 -1.77 -48.13
C LEU A 726 -11.98 -2.47 -48.44
N VAL A 727 -12.18 -3.63 -47.83
CA VAL A 727 -13.38 -4.46 -47.96
C VAL A 727 -13.83 -4.85 -46.56
N TRP A 728 -15.13 -4.75 -46.30
CA TRP A 728 -15.71 -5.01 -44.99
C TRP A 728 -16.87 -6.02 -45.01
N TYR A 729 -17.13 -6.63 -43.87
CA TYR A 729 -18.22 -7.57 -43.63
C TYR A 729 -19.13 -7.07 -42.50
N HIS A 730 -20.42 -6.95 -42.79
CA HIS A 730 -21.47 -6.54 -41.83
C HIS A 730 -21.75 -7.65 -40.80
N THR A 731 -21.77 -7.29 -39.51
CA THR A 731 -22.01 -8.25 -38.41
C THR A 731 -23.45 -8.22 -37.88
N ASP A 732 -24.27 -7.27 -38.36
CA ASP A 732 -25.63 -7.00 -37.89
C ASP A 732 -25.73 -6.62 -36.38
N SER A 733 -24.62 -6.25 -35.73
CA SER A 733 -24.57 -5.79 -34.33
C SER A 733 -24.53 -4.26 -34.24
N SER A 734 -25.50 -3.65 -33.56
CA SER A 734 -25.64 -2.19 -33.39
C SER A 734 -25.83 -1.75 -31.93
N LEU A 735 -25.14 -2.43 -31.01
CA LEU A 735 -25.22 -2.11 -29.58
C LEU A 735 -24.63 -0.72 -29.27
N PRO A 736 -25.22 0.06 -28.35
CA PRO A 736 -24.71 1.39 -28.03
C PRO A 736 -23.46 1.37 -27.15
N ASN A 737 -23.40 0.43 -26.20
CA ASN A 737 -22.25 0.18 -25.32
C ASN A 737 -22.00 -1.32 -25.35
N TYR A 738 -20.79 -1.72 -25.72
CA TYR A 738 -20.47 -3.12 -25.91
C TYR A 738 -18.97 -3.39 -25.80
N TRP A 739 -18.67 -4.66 -25.56
CA TRP A 739 -17.35 -5.25 -25.70
C TRP A 739 -17.38 -6.20 -26.90
N ALA A 740 -16.45 -6.07 -27.85
CA ALA A 740 -16.34 -6.94 -29.01
C ALA A 740 -14.93 -7.52 -29.12
N GLU A 741 -14.84 -8.79 -29.52
CA GLU A 741 -13.58 -9.47 -29.82
C GLU A 741 -13.72 -10.31 -31.08
N VAL A 742 -12.66 -10.37 -31.88
CA VAL A 742 -12.55 -11.25 -33.05
C VAL A 742 -11.12 -11.71 -33.22
N ASP A 743 -10.93 -12.98 -33.60
CA ASP A 743 -9.62 -13.49 -33.99
C ASP A 743 -9.32 -13.08 -35.43
N VAL A 744 -8.16 -12.48 -35.68
CA VAL A 744 -7.72 -12.00 -36.99
C VAL A 744 -6.38 -12.66 -37.33
N ALA A 745 -6.32 -13.38 -38.45
CA ALA A 745 -5.11 -14.06 -38.89
C ALA A 745 -4.72 -13.62 -40.31
N HIS A 746 -3.46 -13.23 -40.48
CA HIS A 746 -2.90 -12.93 -41.80
C HIS A 746 -2.85 -14.20 -42.67
N VAL A 747 -3.31 -14.12 -43.92
CA VAL A 747 -3.34 -15.24 -44.87
C VAL A 747 -2.41 -14.98 -46.06
N ASP A 748 -2.50 -13.80 -46.67
CA ASP A 748 -1.72 -13.43 -47.86
C ASP A 748 -1.53 -11.90 -47.96
N GLY A 749 -0.55 -11.46 -48.73
CA GLY A 749 -0.20 -10.04 -48.90
C GLY A 749 0.86 -9.53 -47.92
N ASP A 750 1.20 -8.23 -48.01
CA ASP A 750 2.20 -7.60 -47.14
C ASP A 750 1.75 -7.61 -45.67
N LEU A 751 2.72 -7.70 -44.75
CA LEU A 751 2.46 -7.72 -43.30
C LEU A 751 2.03 -6.35 -42.77
N SER A 752 2.32 -5.26 -43.50
CA SER A 752 1.87 -3.90 -43.16
C SER A 752 0.42 -3.61 -43.57
N ASN A 753 -0.25 -4.53 -44.30
CA ASN A 753 -1.67 -4.38 -44.61
C ASN A 753 -2.51 -4.53 -43.34
N GLY A 754 -3.64 -3.82 -43.31
CA GLY A 754 -4.48 -3.69 -42.12
C GLY A 754 -5.62 -4.70 -42.09
N ALA A 755 -5.94 -5.20 -40.90
CA ALA A 755 -7.21 -5.85 -40.63
C ALA A 755 -7.70 -5.52 -39.21
N GLY A 756 -9.02 -5.48 -39.00
CA GLY A 756 -9.58 -5.15 -37.70
C GLY A 756 -11.07 -4.91 -37.72
N LEU A 757 -11.51 -3.86 -37.05
CA LEU A 757 -12.91 -3.56 -36.74
C LEU A 757 -13.29 -2.16 -37.22
N ILE A 758 -14.46 -2.04 -37.83
CA ILE A 758 -15.14 -0.76 -38.01
C ILE A 758 -16.26 -0.67 -36.98
N PHE A 759 -16.40 0.48 -36.32
CA PHE A 759 -17.46 0.72 -35.35
C PHE A 759 -18.06 2.11 -35.50
N GLY A 760 -19.26 2.31 -34.93
CA GLY A 760 -19.98 3.56 -35.10
C GLY A 760 -20.51 3.76 -36.52
N TYR A 761 -20.54 2.71 -37.35
CA TYR A 761 -20.95 2.80 -38.74
C TYR A 761 -22.40 3.24 -38.87
N GLN A 762 -22.62 4.40 -39.49
CA GLN A 762 -23.95 4.91 -39.84
C GLN A 762 -24.21 4.73 -41.34
N ASP A 763 -23.21 5.06 -42.14
CA ASP A 763 -23.18 5.00 -43.61
C ASP A 763 -21.73 5.06 -44.11
N ASP A 764 -21.55 4.95 -45.42
CA ASP A 764 -20.24 5.00 -46.11
C ASP A 764 -19.51 6.35 -45.95
N SER A 765 -20.06 7.32 -45.22
CA SER A 765 -19.47 8.64 -44.94
C SER A 765 -19.21 8.88 -43.45
N ASN A 766 -19.63 7.98 -42.55
CA ASN A 766 -19.56 8.17 -41.11
C ASN A 766 -19.26 6.85 -40.37
N LEU A 767 -17.98 6.67 -40.00
CA LEU A 767 -17.50 5.49 -39.26
C LEU A 767 -16.17 5.74 -38.52
N TYR A 768 -15.82 4.83 -37.61
CA TYR A 768 -14.47 4.69 -37.08
C TYR A 768 -13.84 3.40 -37.58
N GLU A 769 -12.54 3.43 -37.83
CA GLU A 769 -11.77 2.30 -38.33
C GLU A 769 -10.58 2.02 -37.42
N PHE A 770 -10.56 0.82 -36.84
CA PHE A 770 -9.46 0.30 -36.04
C PHE A 770 -8.77 -0.85 -36.77
N LEU A 771 -7.51 -0.64 -37.15
CA LEU A 771 -6.70 -1.62 -37.87
C LEU A 771 -5.47 -2.03 -37.08
N ILE A 772 -5.09 -3.30 -37.24
CA ILE A 772 -3.77 -3.82 -36.89
C ILE A 772 -3.07 -4.33 -38.15
N GLY A 773 -1.76 -4.11 -38.23
CA GLY A 773 -0.84 -4.79 -39.14
C GLY A 773 -0.08 -5.88 -38.40
N VAL A 774 0.15 -7.02 -39.06
CA VAL A 774 0.97 -8.11 -38.48
C VAL A 774 2.48 -7.83 -38.56
N ASP A 775 2.86 -6.60 -38.93
CA ASP A 775 4.16 -5.97 -38.72
C ASP A 775 4.30 -5.29 -37.35
N GLY A 776 3.22 -5.29 -36.54
CA GLY A 776 3.22 -4.83 -35.16
C GLY A 776 2.68 -3.41 -34.96
N TYR A 777 2.05 -2.82 -35.97
CA TYR A 777 1.48 -1.48 -35.90
C TYR A 777 -0.04 -1.50 -35.79
N TYR A 778 -0.61 -0.47 -35.17
CA TYR A 778 -2.05 -0.24 -35.16
C TYR A 778 -2.39 1.22 -35.40
N GLN A 779 -3.64 1.45 -35.82
CA GLN A 779 -4.19 2.78 -36.02
C GLN A 779 -5.69 2.82 -35.70
N LEU A 780 -6.13 3.96 -35.16
CA LEU A 780 -7.52 4.38 -35.18
C LEU A 780 -7.70 5.61 -36.08
N ALA A 781 -8.61 5.49 -37.04
CA ALA A 781 -9.04 6.56 -37.91
C ALA A 781 -10.55 6.81 -37.77
N GLN A 782 -10.97 7.99 -38.20
CA GLN A 782 -12.36 8.41 -38.26
C GLN A 782 -12.66 8.95 -39.65
N LEU A 783 -13.77 8.51 -40.24
CA LEU A 783 -14.39 9.10 -41.41
C LEU A 783 -15.65 9.83 -40.95
N ALA A 784 -15.67 11.16 -41.03
CA ALA A 784 -16.82 11.98 -40.66
C ALA A 784 -17.22 12.89 -41.83
N ASP A 785 -18.49 12.86 -42.23
CA ASP A 785 -18.99 13.60 -43.40
C ASP A 785 -18.17 13.36 -44.69
N GLY A 786 -17.60 12.16 -44.84
CA GLY A 786 -16.76 11.77 -46.00
C GLY A 786 -15.31 12.25 -45.94
N GLU A 787 -14.87 12.89 -44.84
CA GLU A 787 -13.48 13.29 -44.61
C GLU A 787 -12.76 12.39 -43.60
N TRP A 788 -11.62 11.84 -44.00
CA TRP A 788 -10.77 11.01 -43.15
C TRP A 788 -9.90 11.85 -42.22
N SER A 789 -9.83 11.44 -40.95
CA SER A 789 -8.93 11.99 -39.94
C SER A 789 -8.31 10.86 -39.11
N GLN A 790 -7.02 10.99 -38.82
CA GLN A 790 -6.32 10.04 -37.96
C GLN A 790 -6.50 10.47 -36.51
N LEU A 791 -7.09 9.58 -35.70
CA LEU A 791 -7.22 9.80 -34.26
C LEU A 791 -5.95 9.33 -33.52
N THR A 792 -5.23 8.38 -34.11
CA THR A 792 -3.88 7.99 -33.71
C THR A 792 -2.95 7.93 -34.91
N GLU A 793 -1.68 8.31 -34.71
CA GLU A 793 -0.63 7.92 -35.66
C GLU A 793 -0.46 6.40 -35.65
N TRP A 794 0.11 5.86 -36.74
CA TRP A 794 0.51 4.46 -36.79
C TRP A 794 1.51 4.16 -35.66
N THR A 795 1.04 3.45 -34.65
CA THR A 795 1.75 3.25 -33.40
C THR A 795 2.19 1.81 -33.30
N ARG A 796 3.48 1.58 -33.05
CA ARG A 796 4.02 0.22 -32.86
C ARG A 796 3.63 -0.30 -31.48
N SER A 797 3.15 -1.55 -31.41
CA SER A 797 2.83 -2.24 -30.16
C SER A 797 3.30 -3.68 -30.17
N ASP A 798 4.08 -4.05 -29.15
CA ASP A 798 4.53 -5.44 -28.98
C ASP A 798 3.40 -6.39 -28.56
N ALA A 799 2.20 -5.86 -28.25
CA ALA A 799 0.99 -6.66 -28.03
C ALA A 799 0.53 -7.39 -29.29
N ILE A 800 0.91 -6.92 -30.48
CA ILE A 800 0.53 -7.52 -31.76
C ILE A 800 1.58 -8.56 -32.15
N ARG A 801 1.14 -9.79 -32.39
CA ARG A 801 2.00 -10.90 -32.78
C ARG A 801 2.49 -10.69 -34.21
N MET A 802 3.79 -10.45 -34.33
CA MET A 802 4.47 -10.18 -35.58
C MET A 802 4.96 -11.47 -36.23
N ALA A 803 4.16 -12.07 -37.11
CA ALA A 803 4.60 -13.09 -38.07
C ALA A 803 3.45 -13.46 -39.03
N PRO A 804 3.76 -13.90 -40.27
CA PRO A 804 2.74 -14.40 -41.18
C PRO A 804 1.99 -15.58 -40.56
N HIS A 805 0.68 -15.66 -40.83
CA HIS A 805 -0.21 -16.72 -40.33
C HIS A 805 -0.42 -16.78 -38.81
N MET A 806 0.11 -15.82 -38.05
CA MET A 806 -0.22 -15.69 -36.63
C MET A 806 -1.60 -15.08 -36.45
N THR A 807 -2.38 -15.65 -35.53
CA THR A 807 -3.66 -15.10 -35.10
C THR A 807 -3.46 -14.07 -34.00
N ASN A 808 -4.10 -12.91 -34.16
CA ASN A 808 -4.22 -11.84 -33.18
C ASN A 808 -5.68 -11.70 -32.77
N GLN A 809 -5.99 -11.68 -31.47
CA GLN A 809 -7.33 -11.33 -31.01
C GLN A 809 -7.47 -9.80 -30.98
N VAL A 810 -8.31 -9.23 -31.83
CA VAL A 810 -8.58 -7.78 -31.88
C VAL A 810 -9.81 -7.48 -31.02
N GLY A 811 -9.68 -6.52 -30.10
CA GLY A 811 -10.72 -6.20 -29.13
C GLY A 811 -11.11 -4.71 -29.11
N LEU A 812 -12.37 -4.44 -28.83
CA LEU A 812 -12.96 -3.11 -28.77
C LEU A 812 -13.92 -2.99 -27.58
N LEU A 813 -13.70 -2.01 -26.69
CA LEU A 813 -14.64 -1.63 -25.63
C LEU A 813 -15.24 -0.26 -25.93
N ILE A 814 -16.54 -0.20 -26.17
CA ILE A 814 -17.31 1.04 -26.34
C ILE A 814 -18.18 1.27 -25.12
N ASN A 815 -17.95 2.37 -24.41
CA ASN A 815 -18.74 2.77 -23.25
C ASN A 815 -18.98 4.28 -23.26
N GLY A 816 -20.21 4.70 -23.55
CA GLY A 816 -20.56 6.10 -23.73
C GLY A 816 -19.89 6.67 -24.97
N ASP A 817 -19.18 7.78 -24.81
CA ASP A 817 -18.36 8.43 -25.84
C ASP A 817 -16.88 8.01 -25.77
N GLY A 818 -16.56 6.95 -25.01
CA GLY A 818 -15.21 6.40 -24.88
C GLY A 818 -15.02 5.09 -25.63
N VAL A 819 -13.81 4.91 -26.17
CA VAL A 819 -13.34 3.67 -26.83
C VAL A 819 -12.00 3.21 -26.26
N THR A 820 -11.88 1.91 -26.01
CA THR A 820 -10.60 1.24 -25.72
C THR A 820 -10.30 0.22 -26.81
N LEU A 821 -9.09 0.28 -27.38
CA LEU A 821 -8.61 -0.64 -28.41
C LEU A 821 -7.69 -1.68 -27.76
N LEU A 822 -7.81 -2.94 -28.17
CA LEU A 822 -7.00 -4.03 -27.63
C LEU A 822 -6.47 -4.96 -28.72
N ALA A 823 -5.30 -5.55 -28.47
CA ALA A 823 -4.78 -6.69 -29.21
C ALA A 823 -4.28 -7.76 -28.23
N ASN A 824 -4.69 -9.01 -28.45
CA ASN A 824 -4.33 -10.18 -27.64
C ASN A 824 -4.60 -9.99 -26.13
N GLY A 825 -5.71 -9.33 -25.80
CA GLY A 825 -6.10 -9.01 -24.42
C GLY A 825 -5.41 -7.78 -23.84
N ILE A 826 -4.40 -7.20 -24.50
CA ILE A 826 -3.64 -6.05 -24.00
C ILE A 826 -4.21 -4.76 -24.59
N VAL A 827 -4.45 -3.76 -23.73
CA VAL A 827 -4.89 -2.42 -24.15
C VAL A 827 -3.79 -1.75 -24.99
N LEU A 828 -4.16 -1.31 -26.19
CA LEU A 828 -3.32 -0.52 -27.08
C LEU A 828 -3.45 0.97 -26.76
N THR A 829 -4.68 1.48 -26.71
CA THR A 829 -4.98 2.88 -26.40
C THR A 829 -6.43 3.07 -25.95
N HIS A 830 -6.71 4.21 -25.31
CA HIS A 830 -8.05 4.63 -24.92
C HIS A 830 -8.30 6.08 -25.32
N LEU A 831 -9.47 6.36 -25.88
CA LEU A 831 -9.88 7.68 -26.35
C LEU A 831 -11.30 8.00 -25.84
N ASN A 832 -11.57 9.29 -25.61
CA ASN A 832 -12.86 9.81 -25.16
C ASN A 832 -13.37 10.89 -26.12
N ASN A 833 -14.64 11.26 -25.98
CA ASN A 833 -15.34 12.26 -26.81
C ASN A 833 -15.48 11.83 -28.28
N LEU A 834 -15.84 10.57 -28.53
CA LEU A 834 -16.25 10.13 -29.86
C LEU A 834 -17.43 10.99 -30.37
N THR A 835 -17.28 11.55 -31.57
CA THR A 835 -18.25 12.48 -32.18
C THR A 835 -19.33 11.78 -33.00
N ILE A 836 -19.00 10.67 -33.68
CA ILE A 836 -19.98 9.84 -34.39
C ILE A 836 -20.75 8.96 -33.37
N PRO A 837 -22.09 8.94 -33.42
CA PRO A 837 -22.92 8.10 -32.54
C PRO A 837 -22.63 6.60 -32.69
N PRO A 838 -23.05 5.76 -31.72
CA PRO A 838 -22.99 4.32 -31.87
C PRO A 838 -23.72 3.83 -33.12
N GLY A 839 -23.16 2.82 -33.77
CA GLY A 839 -23.60 2.30 -35.07
C GLY A 839 -23.21 0.84 -35.22
N GLU A 840 -23.29 0.32 -36.45
CA GLU A 840 -22.97 -1.09 -36.69
C GLU A 840 -21.48 -1.40 -36.44
N LEU A 841 -21.20 -2.62 -36.00
CA LEU A 841 -19.86 -3.22 -35.96
C LEU A 841 -19.62 -4.00 -37.26
N LEU A 842 -18.47 -3.81 -37.90
CA LEU A 842 -18.07 -4.53 -39.11
C LEU A 842 -16.65 -5.07 -38.96
N LEU A 843 -16.31 -6.09 -39.74
CA LEU A 843 -14.96 -6.62 -39.87
C LEU A 843 -14.32 -6.06 -41.14
N VAL A 844 -13.09 -5.59 -41.11
CA VAL A 844 -12.46 -4.91 -42.26
C VAL A 844 -11.08 -5.44 -42.56
N THR A 845 -10.72 -5.47 -43.85
CA THR A 845 -9.35 -5.64 -44.34
C THR A 845 -9.03 -4.52 -45.32
N GLU A 846 -7.85 -3.93 -45.19
CA GLU A 846 -7.37 -2.83 -46.02
C GLU A 846 -5.99 -3.15 -46.61
N THR A 847 -5.79 -2.71 -47.85
CA THR A 847 -4.49 -2.72 -48.53
C THR A 847 -3.94 -1.30 -48.61
N PHE A 848 -2.64 -1.14 -48.40
CA PHE A 848 -1.95 0.12 -48.64
C PHE A 848 -1.18 0.06 -49.97
N ASP A 849 0.14 -0.06 -49.93
CA ASP A 849 1.02 -0.01 -51.12
C ASP A 849 1.21 -1.37 -51.84
N SER A 850 0.51 -2.42 -51.44
CA SER A 850 0.73 -3.80 -51.91
C SER A 850 -0.36 -4.31 -52.86
N ASP A 851 -0.03 -5.32 -53.68
CA ASP A 851 -0.90 -5.86 -54.74
C ASP A 851 -2.18 -6.54 -54.20
N ASN A 852 -2.16 -7.07 -52.97
CA ASN A 852 -3.31 -7.72 -52.32
C ASN A 852 -3.17 -7.78 -50.79
N ALA A 853 -4.28 -8.05 -50.11
CA ALA A 853 -4.29 -8.45 -48.70
C ALA A 853 -5.37 -9.53 -48.49
N GLU A 854 -5.07 -10.53 -47.67
CA GLU A 854 -6.06 -11.48 -47.21
C GLU A 854 -5.90 -11.75 -45.72
N PHE A 855 -6.98 -11.55 -44.97
CA PHE A 855 -7.08 -11.90 -43.57
C PHE A 855 -8.28 -12.82 -43.32
N ALA A 856 -8.11 -13.74 -42.38
CA ALA A 856 -9.15 -14.65 -41.92
C ALA A 856 -9.62 -14.23 -40.53
N PHE A 857 -10.93 -14.13 -40.36
CA PHE A 857 -11.62 -13.81 -39.12
C PHE A 857 -12.28 -15.06 -38.54
N ASP A 858 -12.20 -15.22 -37.23
CA ASP A 858 -12.80 -16.31 -36.47
C ASP A 858 -13.27 -15.84 -35.09
N ASN A 859 -14.12 -16.62 -34.41
CA ASN A 859 -14.54 -16.39 -33.02
C ASN A 859 -15.00 -14.95 -32.70
N LEU A 860 -15.91 -14.40 -33.52
CA LEU A 860 -16.49 -13.09 -33.23
C LEU A 860 -17.46 -13.21 -32.05
N HIS A 861 -17.21 -12.43 -31.00
CA HIS A 861 -18.09 -12.34 -29.84
C HIS A 861 -18.34 -10.88 -29.47
N VAL A 862 -19.61 -10.53 -29.21
CA VAL A 862 -20.02 -9.18 -28.79
C VAL A 862 -20.93 -9.27 -27.57
N TRP A 863 -20.60 -8.52 -26.53
CA TRP A 863 -21.33 -8.47 -25.27
C TRP A 863 -21.89 -7.07 -25.02
N ALA A 864 -23.14 -6.97 -24.62
CA ALA A 864 -23.76 -5.69 -24.26
C ALA A 864 -23.33 -5.24 -22.86
N LEU A 865 -23.00 -3.96 -22.69
CA LEU A 865 -22.71 -3.38 -21.38
C LEU A 865 -24.01 -2.90 -20.69
N PRO A 866 -24.15 -3.05 -19.37
CA PRO A 866 -25.30 -2.53 -18.62
C PRO A 866 -25.42 -1.02 -18.79
N GLN A 867 -26.59 -0.52 -19.20
CA GLN A 867 -26.84 0.92 -19.22
C GLN A 867 -27.00 1.44 -17.78
N THR A 868 -26.16 2.39 -17.37
CA THR A 868 -26.40 3.17 -16.15
C THR A 868 -27.67 4.00 -16.35
N GLN A 869 -28.79 3.59 -15.72
CA GLN A 869 -29.99 4.42 -15.73
C GLN A 869 -29.72 5.74 -15.00
N PRO A 870 -30.09 6.91 -15.56
CA PRO A 870 -30.07 8.16 -14.81
C PRO A 870 -31.08 8.06 -13.64
N LYS A 871 -30.61 8.30 -12.41
CA LYS A 871 -31.45 8.37 -11.20
C LYS A 871 -32.64 9.31 -11.44
N GLN A 872 -33.86 8.78 -11.40
CA GLN A 872 -35.07 9.60 -11.32
C GLN A 872 -35.07 10.36 -9.98
N THR A 873 -35.04 11.69 -10.06
CA THR A 873 -35.21 12.57 -8.90
C THR A 873 -36.60 12.36 -8.29
N PRO A 874 -36.75 11.99 -7.01
CA PRO A 874 -38.06 11.85 -6.40
C PRO A 874 -38.73 13.22 -6.29
N THR A 875 -39.91 13.38 -6.91
CA THR A 875 -40.78 14.53 -6.71
C THR A 875 -41.35 14.50 -5.28
N ARG A 876 -40.99 15.51 -4.48
CA ARG A 876 -41.54 15.76 -3.13
C ARG A 876 -43.08 15.88 -3.18
N PRO A 877 -43.85 15.16 -2.36
CA PRO A 877 -45.26 15.47 -2.19
C PRO A 877 -45.39 16.76 -1.34
N LYS A 878 -46.14 17.74 -1.84
CA LYS A 878 -46.65 18.85 -1.03
C LYS A 878 -47.86 18.35 -0.24
N ILE A 879 -47.81 18.38 1.09
CA ILE A 879 -49.01 18.55 1.92
C ILE A 879 -48.59 19.40 3.13
N GLY A 880 -49.33 20.48 3.36
CA GLY A 880 -49.32 21.22 4.62
C GLY A 880 -50.50 20.80 5.47
N GLU A 881 -50.28 20.77 6.79
CA GLU A 881 -51.01 21.45 7.86
C GLU A 881 -50.15 21.41 9.12
#